data_AF-A0A7M1AWR1-F1
#
_entry.id   AF-A0A7M1AWR1-F1
#
_cell.length_a   1.000
_cell.length_b   1.000
_cell.length_c   1.000
_cell.angle_alpha   90.00
_cell.angle_beta   90.00
_cell.angle_gamma   90.00
#
_symmetry.space_group_name_H-M   'P 1'
#
loop_
_entity.id
_entity.type
_entity.pdbx_description
1 polymer ?
#
loop_
_entity_poly.entity_id
_entity_poly.type
_entity_poly.pdbx_seq_one_letter_code
_entity_poly.pdbx_strand_id
1 'polypeptide(L)'
;MKKLSILFILLLTTIFLVWVFMPLGKDTAPTTIENSTKTDVIHLKFGHNIPVDSAMHEAAVKFAQEVKQKTNSHVIIDIFPSQQLGNDHQMVEMAREGDIDIILTPTAKMSVAVPSMQYADLPFYFPSRQDVYDMLDGEPGQMILNRLKPIGLIGVAFWENGFKHFTANEPLRSVEDFKDKKIRVMKSRIIMEQFRSFGAEPVPIDFHSTKQALHDKVVDGQENPLIAIVSMGFHEEQSDLTLSEHAYLGYVLSFSEKTFNKLPQNIQMILLESAKDVTPWEREETQRREAKLLDIIEQSGVQIHQISAQERQRFAKKTAHIAEEFEDIIGSDIISKTKELLYNKYGSHLNHENHILIGIDTDVSADSKVAGLAIKRGAEIAVEEINKKGGLLGRHLEVIVKDHRAIASKGVQNIQEFAENKHLAAIIGGVHGPVISAEIETIQKLKIPYLIPWAATAGLVNNGYKDNYIFRVSANDNIVANFLAKYTLKKYNKPAIIVVNSVWGRNNLKLMKQYFKKRNITEAAEVVFNRGQNSFDKEITEIVNSDADCVIMVANPIEASKILEGVKNRKKSLPIISHWGITSGDFFKKNEETIKELDLSIFQTFSFDNKLNVKGKHLLDRYRTKYSVEKAKEIKSSTGVAQAYDVVYLLALAIEKAGSLDKTKIKNALENLPNYQGVIKNYTPAFSTEDHDALDGRDYYMARYNKEGHLVPITDK
;
A
#
# COMPACT_ATOMS: atom_id res chain seq x y z
N MET A 1 -59.26 13.30 47.53
CA MET A 1 -58.32 12.80 48.55
C MET A 1 -57.35 11.86 47.88
N LYS A 2 -56.06 12.20 47.97
CA LYS A 2 -54.84 11.36 47.91
C LYS A 2 -54.77 10.26 46.84
N LYS A 3 -53.73 10.10 46.03
CA LYS A 3 -52.40 10.70 45.79
C LYS A 3 -51.87 9.93 44.55
N LEU A 4 -50.88 10.49 43.84
CA LEU A 4 -50.35 10.10 42.51
C LEU A 4 -51.20 10.69 41.38
N SER A 5 -50.72 11.58 40.52
CA SER A 5 -49.35 11.73 40.00
C SER A 5 -49.06 13.22 39.73
N ILE A 6 -48.31 13.85 40.63
CA ILE A 6 -47.69 15.17 40.42
C ILE A 6 -46.28 14.88 39.94
N LEU A 7 -46.06 14.81 38.63
CA LEU A 7 -44.81 15.20 37.93
C LEU A 7 -44.89 14.90 36.42
N PHE A 8 -45.91 15.44 35.71
CA PHE A 8 -45.86 15.45 34.23
C PHE A 8 -46.51 16.69 33.60
N ILE A 9 -46.91 17.67 34.42
CA ILE A 9 -47.52 18.92 33.99
C ILE A 9 -46.57 20.04 34.37
N LEU A 10 -45.42 20.07 33.69
CA LEU A 10 -44.47 21.18 33.72
C LEU A 10 -43.61 21.15 32.45
N LEU A 11 -44.24 21.02 31.28
CA LEU A 11 -43.71 21.50 29.99
C LEU A 11 -44.76 21.45 28.85
N LEU A 12 -46.03 21.79 29.12
CA LEU A 12 -47.09 21.87 28.10
C LEU A 12 -47.89 23.18 28.25
N THR A 13 -47.15 24.27 28.41
CA THR A 13 -47.66 25.64 28.46
C THR A 13 -46.80 26.54 27.58
N THR A 14 -47.27 26.76 26.35
CA THR A 14 -47.49 28.07 25.69
C THR A 14 -48.06 27.76 24.30
N ILE A 15 -49.36 27.46 24.23
CA ILE A 15 -50.49 28.39 24.12
C ILE A 15 -50.84 28.66 22.66
N PHE A 16 -51.88 27.95 22.26
CA PHE A 16 -52.87 28.29 21.25
C PHE A 16 -53.89 29.22 21.94
N LEU A 17 -54.08 30.47 21.47
CA LEU A 17 -55.37 31.20 21.45
C LEU A 17 -55.14 32.69 21.08
N VAL A 18 -55.82 33.11 20.00
CA VAL A 18 -56.63 34.34 19.80
C VAL A 18 -56.57 34.71 18.31
N TRP A 19 -57.64 34.87 17.52
CA TRP A 19 -59.08 34.77 17.67
C TRP A 19 -59.66 34.64 16.25
N VAL A 20 -60.87 34.07 16.12
CA VAL A 20 -61.72 34.17 14.93
C VAL A 20 -62.30 35.59 14.83
N PHE A 21 -62.26 36.22 13.67
CA PHE A 21 -63.36 37.05 13.13
C PHE A 21 -63.11 37.33 11.63
N MET A 22 -63.99 36.80 10.77
CA MET A 22 -64.19 37.26 9.40
C MET A 22 -64.93 38.61 9.45
N PRO A 23 -64.68 39.53 8.49
CA PRO A 23 -65.75 39.81 7.53
C PRO A 23 -65.29 39.83 6.08
N LEU A 24 -66.22 39.45 5.20
CA LEU A 24 -66.16 39.55 3.74
C LEU A 24 -65.79 40.96 3.27
N GLY A 25 -65.04 41.05 2.15
CA GLY A 25 -65.22 42.17 1.23
C GLY A 25 -64.04 42.56 0.34
N LYS A 26 -64.17 42.19 -0.95
CA LYS A 26 -63.68 42.85 -2.17
C LYS A 26 -62.27 42.54 -2.69
N ASP A 27 -62.28 41.70 -3.72
CA ASP A 27 -61.48 41.69 -4.95
C ASP A 27 -60.30 42.67 -5.05
N THR A 28 -59.09 42.12 -4.98
CA THR A 28 -57.97 42.58 -5.81
C THR A 28 -57.20 41.35 -6.30
N ALA A 29 -56.91 41.32 -7.60
CA ALA A 29 -56.32 40.21 -8.33
C ALA A 29 -54.95 39.77 -7.74
N PRO A 30 -54.56 38.49 -7.88
CA PRO A 30 -53.25 38.03 -7.43
C PRO A 30 -52.15 38.63 -8.31
N THR A 31 -51.34 39.51 -7.72
CA THR A 31 -50.08 39.92 -8.33
C THR A 31 -49.11 38.76 -8.17
N THR A 32 -48.90 38.00 -9.24
CA THR A 32 -47.83 37.01 -9.35
C THR A 32 -46.49 37.73 -9.23
N ILE A 33 -45.87 37.66 -8.06
CA ILE A 33 -44.45 37.95 -7.91
C ILE A 33 -43.72 36.72 -8.48
N GLU A 34 -43.42 36.77 -9.78
CA GLU A 34 -42.36 35.95 -10.37
C GLU A 34 -41.04 36.38 -9.73
N ASN A 35 -40.68 35.75 -8.61
CA ASN A 35 -39.29 35.68 -8.19
C ASN A 35 -38.58 34.71 -9.14
N SER A 36 -38.21 35.21 -10.33
CA SER A 36 -37.20 34.59 -11.17
C SER A 36 -35.85 34.77 -10.47
N THR A 37 -35.54 33.92 -9.50
CA THR A 37 -34.15 33.65 -9.17
C THR A 37 -33.55 33.02 -10.43
N LYS A 38 -32.86 33.82 -11.24
CA LYS A 38 -31.87 33.30 -12.20
C LYS A 38 -30.87 32.51 -11.36
N THR A 39 -31.05 31.20 -11.29
CA THR A 39 -29.99 30.30 -10.89
C THR A 39 -28.95 30.38 -12.00
N ASP A 40 -27.79 30.97 -11.70
CA ASP A 40 -26.68 31.00 -12.65
C ASP A 40 -26.35 29.57 -13.09
N VAL A 41 -26.36 29.34 -14.41
CA VAL A 41 -26.03 28.05 -15.00
C VAL A 41 -24.55 27.79 -14.78
N ILE A 42 -24.23 26.65 -14.17
CA ILE A 42 -22.86 26.23 -13.89
C ILE A 42 -22.32 25.53 -15.14
N HIS A 43 -21.25 26.07 -15.70
CA HIS A 43 -20.50 25.45 -16.79
C HIS A 43 -19.26 24.75 -16.24
N LEU A 44 -19.10 23.47 -16.58
CA LEU A 44 -17.92 22.66 -16.22
C LEU A 44 -17.20 22.23 -17.50
N LYS A 45 -15.89 22.46 -17.59
CA LYS A 45 -15.06 22.02 -18.71
C LYS A 45 -14.57 20.59 -18.50
N PHE A 46 -14.81 19.72 -19.48
CA PHE A 46 -14.35 18.35 -19.50
C PHE A 46 -13.32 18.13 -20.61
N GLY A 47 -12.03 18.04 -20.26
CA GLY A 47 -10.94 17.77 -21.20
C GLY A 47 -10.54 16.28 -21.26
N HIS A 48 -10.30 15.76 -22.47
CA HIS A 48 -9.75 14.41 -22.66
C HIS A 48 -8.98 14.28 -24.00
N ASN A 49 -8.11 13.26 -24.11
CA ASN A 49 -7.26 13.06 -25.29
C ASN A 49 -7.86 12.15 -26.38
N ILE A 50 -9.01 11.52 -26.10
CA ILE A 50 -9.57 10.48 -26.97
C ILE A 50 -10.37 11.06 -28.15
N PRO A 51 -10.40 10.36 -29.31
CA PRO A 51 -11.21 10.71 -30.48
C PRO A 51 -12.73 10.70 -30.23
N VAL A 52 -13.47 11.46 -31.04
CA VAL A 52 -14.93 11.63 -30.92
C VAL A 52 -15.76 10.39 -31.30
N ASP A 53 -15.16 9.43 -32.02
CA ASP A 53 -15.78 8.17 -32.41
C ASP A 53 -15.55 7.03 -31.39
N SER A 54 -14.87 7.32 -30.29
CA SER A 54 -14.62 6.35 -29.21
C SER A 54 -15.82 6.18 -28.27
N ALA A 55 -15.96 4.99 -27.68
CA ALA A 55 -17.00 4.70 -26.69
C ALA A 55 -16.87 5.58 -25.44
N MET A 56 -15.64 5.84 -24.98
CA MET A 56 -15.39 6.76 -23.87
C MET A 56 -15.80 8.22 -24.17
N HIS A 57 -15.67 8.71 -25.41
CA HIS A 57 -16.19 10.05 -25.75
C HIS A 57 -17.71 10.05 -25.70
N GLU A 58 -18.35 9.01 -26.21
CA GLU A 58 -19.81 8.87 -26.11
C GLU A 58 -20.26 8.75 -24.64
N ALA A 59 -19.48 8.09 -23.79
CA ALA A 59 -19.69 8.06 -22.35
C ALA A 59 -19.57 9.46 -21.72
N ALA A 60 -18.61 10.28 -22.15
CA ALA A 60 -18.52 11.67 -21.72
C ALA A 60 -19.75 12.49 -22.12
N VAL A 61 -20.27 12.30 -23.34
CA VAL A 61 -21.50 12.94 -23.83
C VAL A 61 -22.71 12.47 -23.02
N LYS A 62 -22.83 11.16 -22.77
CA LYS A 62 -23.91 10.57 -21.96
C LYS A 62 -23.87 11.10 -20.53
N PHE A 63 -22.69 11.14 -19.91
CA PHE A 63 -22.47 11.73 -18.59
C PHE A 63 -22.91 13.20 -18.54
N ALA A 64 -22.51 14.01 -19.53
CA ALA A 64 -22.94 15.41 -19.64
C ALA A 64 -24.47 15.56 -19.76
N GLN A 65 -25.11 14.69 -20.55
CA GLN A 65 -26.56 14.67 -20.72
C GLN A 65 -27.29 14.27 -19.43
N GLU A 66 -26.82 13.23 -18.73
CA GLU A 66 -27.42 12.79 -17.46
C GLU A 66 -27.31 13.87 -16.39
N VAL A 67 -26.14 14.52 -16.26
CA VAL A 67 -25.95 15.63 -15.33
C VAL A 67 -26.88 16.79 -15.67
N LYS A 68 -26.98 17.15 -16.96
CA LYS A 68 -27.91 18.19 -17.41
C LYS A 68 -29.37 17.85 -17.07
N GLN A 69 -29.78 16.60 -17.26
CA GLN A 69 -31.14 16.15 -16.92
C GLN A 69 -31.39 16.15 -15.41
N LYS A 70 -30.54 15.48 -14.63
CA LYS A 70 -30.66 15.37 -13.16
C LYS A 70 -30.58 16.74 -12.46
N THR A 71 -29.95 17.73 -13.09
CA THR A 71 -29.86 19.11 -12.56
C THR A 71 -30.88 20.07 -13.16
N ASN A 72 -31.85 19.61 -13.98
CA ASN A 72 -32.79 20.49 -14.69
C ASN A 72 -32.08 21.63 -15.45
N SER A 73 -31.01 21.30 -16.17
CA SER A 73 -30.13 22.22 -16.92
C SER A 73 -29.40 23.28 -16.09
N HIS A 74 -29.32 23.13 -14.76
CA HIS A 74 -28.52 24.02 -13.91
C HIS A 74 -27.01 23.77 -14.05
N VAL A 75 -26.62 22.58 -14.49
CA VAL A 75 -25.22 22.24 -14.79
C VAL A 75 -25.12 21.80 -16.24
N ILE A 76 -24.18 22.41 -16.95
CA ILE A 76 -23.82 22.08 -18.34
C ILE A 76 -22.35 21.69 -18.34
N ILE A 77 -22.03 20.55 -18.96
CA ILE A 77 -20.66 20.08 -19.13
C ILE A 77 -20.24 20.29 -20.58
N ASP A 78 -19.25 21.14 -20.78
CA ASP A 78 -18.66 21.45 -22.08
C ASP A 78 -17.47 20.51 -22.33
N ILE A 79 -17.57 19.64 -23.33
CA ILE A 79 -16.59 18.57 -23.60
C ILE A 79 -15.58 19.04 -24.66
N PHE A 80 -14.30 18.86 -24.34
CA PHE A 80 -13.15 19.22 -25.17
C PHE A 80 -12.32 17.96 -25.49
N PRO A 81 -12.65 17.24 -26.59
CA PRO A 81 -12.01 15.98 -26.96
C PRO A 81 -10.64 16.18 -27.61
N SER A 82 -9.96 15.07 -27.96
CA SER A 82 -8.76 15.08 -28.81
C SER A 82 -7.67 16.10 -28.41
N GLN A 83 -7.42 16.27 -27.12
CA GLN A 83 -6.39 17.21 -26.59
C GLN A 83 -6.63 18.68 -26.96
N GLN A 84 -7.88 19.11 -27.20
CA GLN A 84 -8.20 20.51 -27.51
C GLN A 84 -7.73 21.52 -26.46
N LEU A 85 -7.62 21.10 -25.19
CA LEU A 85 -7.14 21.94 -24.08
C LEU A 85 -5.65 21.74 -23.75
N GLY A 86 -4.94 20.92 -24.53
CA GLY A 86 -3.54 20.56 -24.30
C GLY A 86 -3.35 19.06 -24.10
N ASN A 87 -2.08 18.65 -23.95
CA ASN A 87 -1.75 17.26 -23.68
C ASN A 87 -2.17 16.83 -22.26
N ASP A 88 -2.16 15.53 -22.00
CA ASP A 88 -2.62 14.97 -20.72
C ASP A 88 -1.93 15.55 -19.48
N HIS A 89 -0.62 15.83 -19.56
CA HIS A 89 0.12 16.42 -18.43
C HIS A 89 -0.30 17.88 -18.20
N GLN A 90 -0.53 18.64 -19.27
CA GLN A 90 -1.02 20.02 -19.18
C GLN A 90 -2.43 20.05 -18.59
N MET A 91 -3.33 19.19 -19.06
CA MET A 91 -4.70 19.12 -18.53
C MET A 91 -4.74 18.71 -17.05
N VAL A 92 -3.85 17.81 -16.61
CA VAL A 92 -3.70 17.49 -15.18
C VAL A 92 -3.32 18.73 -14.38
N GLU A 93 -2.29 19.47 -14.79
CA GLU A 93 -1.87 20.69 -14.07
C GLU A 93 -2.96 21.78 -14.08
N MET A 94 -3.65 21.98 -15.21
CA MET A 94 -4.80 22.89 -15.30
C MET A 94 -5.93 22.48 -14.35
N ALA A 95 -6.23 21.19 -14.24
CA ALA A 95 -7.25 20.69 -13.31
C ALA A 95 -6.85 20.89 -11.85
N ARG A 96 -5.57 20.71 -11.50
CA ARG A 96 -5.06 20.97 -10.14
C ARG A 96 -5.20 22.45 -9.76
N GLU A 97 -5.05 23.36 -10.74
CA GLU A 97 -5.25 24.78 -10.52
C GLU A 97 -6.71 25.24 -10.57
N GLY A 98 -7.60 24.42 -11.12
CA GLY A 98 -9.04 24.69 -11.25
C GLY A 98 -9.43 25.39 -12.54
N ASP A 99 -8.57 25.36 -13.56
CA ASP A 99 -8.83 25.93 -14.90
C ASP A 99 -9.64 24.98 -15.80
N ILE A 100 -9.57 23.68 -15.50
CA ILE A 100 -10.39 22.58 -16.05
C ILE A 100 -11.08 21.87 -14.88
N ASP A 101 -12.36 21.56 -15.05
CA ASP A 101 -13.19 20.99 -13.98
C ASP A 101 -13.15 19.47 -13.94
N ILE A 102 -13.12 18.84 -15.11
CA ILE A 102 -13.22 17.39 -15.29
C ILE A 102 -12.16 16.95 -16.28
N ILE A 103 -11.44 15.88 -15.95
CA ILE A 103 -10.44 15.27 -16.84
C ILE A 103 -10.64 13.76 -16.91
N LEU A 104 -10.36 13.20 -18.08
CA LEU A 104 -10.26 11.75 -18.30
C LEU A 104 -8.85 11.46 -18.81
N THR A 105 -8.02 10.85 -17.96
CA THR A 105 -6.57 10.70 -18.20
C THR A 105 -6.18 9.23 -18.23
N PRO A 106 -5.34 8.76 -19.18
CA PRO A 106 -4.85 7.39 -19.17
C PRO A 106 -4.12 7.08 -17.86
N THR A 107 -4.37 5.91 -17.24
CA THR A 107 -3.71 5.49 -15.99
C THR A 107 -2.18 5.51 -16.10
N ALA A 108 -1.65 5.03 -17.23
CA ALA A 108 -0.22 5.06 -17.53
C ALA A 108 0.38 6.48 -17.52
N LYS A 109 -0.36 7.51 -17.97
CA LYS A 109 0.11 8.91 -17.96
C LYS A 109 -0.08 9.57 -16.59
N MET A 110 -1.20 9.30 -15.92
CA MET A 110 -1.44 9.77 -14.55
C MET A 110 -0.39 9.22 -13.56
N SER A 111 0.24 8.09 -13.88
CA SER A 111 1.30 7.49 -13.06
C SER A 111 2.51 8.39 -12.79
N VAL A 112 2.75 9.40 -13.63
CA VAL A 112 3.82 10.38 -13.41
C VAL A 112 3.57 11.18 -12.12
N ALA A 113 2.32 11.55 -11.85
CA ALA A 113 1.93 12.27 -10.64
C ALA A 113 1.48 11.33 -9.51
N VAL A 114 0.81 10.22 -9.85
CA VAL A 114 0.26 9.25 -8.90
C VAL A 114 0.74 7.84 -9.29
N PRO A 115 1.94 7.40 -8.83
CA PRO A 115 2.56 6.16 -9.29
C PRO A 115 1.72 4.89 -9.14
N SER A 116 0.75 4.88 -8.21
CA SER A 116 -0.18 3.76 -8.05
C SER A 116 -1.09 3.49 -9.24
N MET A 117 -1.26 4.45 -10.14
CA MET A 117 -2.05 4.26 -11.36
C MET A 117 -1.46 3.19 -12.28
N GLN A 118 -0.18 2.86 -12.13
CA GLN A 118 0.44 1.76 -12.88
C GLN A 118 -0.13 0.38 -12.51
N TYR A 119 -0.98 0.28 -11.46
CA TYR A 119 -1.71 -0.94 -11.12
C TYR A 119 -2.48 -1.53 -12.31
N ALA A 120 -3.15 -0.67 -13.10
CA ALA A 120 -3.88 -1.09 -14.29
C ALA A 120 -2.97 -1.60 -15.42
N ASP A 121 -1.71 -1.16 -15.44
CA ASP A 121 -0.73 -1.50 -16.47
C ASP A 121 -0.08 -2.88 -16.25
N LEU A 122 -0.40 -3.58 -15.15
CA LEU A 122 0.24 -4.84 -14.79
C LEU A 122 -0.02 -5.95 -15.83
N PRO A 123 1.01 -6.47 -16.51
CA PRO A 123 0.84 -7.45 -17.59
C PRO A 123 0.50 -8.84 -17.07
N PHE A 124 -0.56 -9.43 -17.64
CA PHE A 124 -1.08 -10.76 -17.37
C PHE A 124 -1.42 -11.01 -15.89
N TYR A 125 -1.55 -9.95 -15.09
CA TYR A 125 -1.71 -10.06 -13.64
C TYR A 125 -3.12 -10.47 -13.23
N PHE A 126 -4.13 -9.97 -13.93
CA PHE A 126 -5.53 -10.28 -13.67
C PHE A 126 -5.97 -11.53 -14.44
N PRO A 127 -6.66 -12.49 -13.79
CA PRO A 127 -7.10 -13.71 -14.47
C PRO A 127 -8.08 -13.45 -15.62
N SER A 128 -8.96 -12.46 -15.48
CA SER A 128 -9.95 -12.08 -16.49
C SER A 128 -10.19 -10.56 -16.54
N ARG A 129 -10.82 -10.09 -17.62
CA ARG A 129 -11.31 -8.72 -17.79
C ARG A 129 -12.25 -8.31 -16.65
N GLN A 130 -13.16 -9.21 -16.22
CA GLN A 130 -14.04 -8.95 -15.08
C GLN A 130 -13.27 -8.78 -13.77
N ASP A 131 -12.18 -9.53 -13.55
CA ASP A 131 -11.36 -9.34 -12.34
C ASP A 131 -10.68 -7.97 -12.33
N VAL A 132 -10.30 -7.42 -13.48
CA VAL A 132 -9.79 -6.04 -13.54
C VAL A 132 -10.86 -5.07 -13.05
N TYR A 133 -12.09 -5.19 -13.53
CA TYR A 133 -13.21 -4.34 -13.12
C TYR A 133 -13.53 -4.49 -11.63
N ASP A 134 -13.68 -5.72 -11.14
CA ASP A 134 -13.96 -6.00 -9.73
C ASP A 134 -12.93 -5.34 -8.82
N MET A 135 -11.65 -5.32 -9.24
CA MET A 135 -10.57 -4.68 -8.48
C MET A 135 -10.57 -3.16 -8.60
N LEU A 136 -10.80 -2.60 -9.80
CA LEU A 136 -10.82 -1.15 -10.04
C LEU A 136 -12.08 -0.47 -9.47
N ASP A 137 -13.18 -1.19 -9.33
CA ASP A 137 -14.43 -0.69 -8.74
C ASP A 137 -14.52 -1.01 -7.24
N GLY A 138 -13.76 -2.01 -6.78
CA GLY A 138 -13.69 -2.45 -5.40
C GLY A 138 -12.68 -1.68 -4.54
N GLU A 139 -12.28 -2.32 -3.45
CA GLU A 139 -11.39 -1.71 -2.45
C GLU A 139 -10.02 -1.28 -3.03
N PRO A 140 -9.32 -2.08 -3.87
CA PRO A 140 -8.05 -1.66 -4.48
C PRO A 140 -8.17 -0.39 -5.32
N GLY A 141 -9.20 -0.31 -6.16
CA GLY A 141 -9.50 0.85 -6.99
C GLY A 141 -9.79 2.10 -6.16
N GLN A 142 -10.59 1.99 -5.10
CA GLN A 142 -10.86 3.11 -4.19
C GLN A 142 -9.57 3.59 -3.49
N MET A 143 -8.66 2.69 -3.11
CA MET A 143 -7.34 3.06 -2.58
C MET A 143 -6.52 3.86 -3.60
N ILE A 144 -6.57 3.49 -4.88
CA ILE A 144 -5.89 4.21 -5.97
C ILE A 144 -6.52 5.59 -6.20
N LEU A 145 -7.85 5.67 -6.30
CA LEU A 145 -8.57 6.93 -6.51
C LEU A 145 -8.30 7.93 -5.36
N ASN A 146 -8.22 7.45 -4.12
CA ASN A 146 -7.91 8.31 -2.96
C ASN A 146 -6.52 8.95 -3.03
N ARG A 147 -5.58 8.40 -3.83
CA ARG A 147 -4.23 8.96 -4.01
C ARG A 147 -4.19 10.15 -4.98
N LEU A 148 -5.30 10.48 -5.64
CA LEU A 148 -5.45 11.71 -6.41
C LEU A 148 -5.69 12.94 -5.52
N LYS A 149 -6.31 12.76 -4.35
CA LYS A 149 -6.66 13.88 -3.46
C LYS A 149 -5.45 14.72 -3.02
N PRO A 150 -4.31 14.13 -2.61
CA PRO A 150 -3.13 14.92 -2.22
C PRO A 150 -2.56 15.82 -3.33
N ILE A 151 -2.88 15.55 -4.60
CA ILE A 151 -2.46 16.39 -5.72
C ILE A 151 -3.55 17.37 -6.18
N GLY A 152 -4.69 17.45 -5.49
CA GLY A 152 -5.78 18.39 -5.80
C GLY A 152 -6.82 17.84 -6.78
N LEU A 153 -6.94 16.51 -6.90
CA LEU A 153 -7.90 15.85 -7.80
C LEU A 153 -8.78 14.87 -7.01
N ILE A 154 -10.07 14.82 -7.34
CA ILE A 154 -11.02 13.84 -6.81
C ILE A 154 -11.18 12.74 -7.85
N GLY A 155 -10.61 11.56 -7.60
CA GLY A 155 -10.80 10.38 -8.44
C GLY A 155 -12.19 9.80 -8.29
N VAL A 156 -12.86 9.49 -9.41
CA VAL A 156 -14.28 9.11 -9.42
C VAL A 156 -14.50 7.67 -9.90
N ALA A 157 -13.98 7.33 -11.08
CA ALA A 157 -14.19 6.03 -11.71
C ALA A 157 -13.06 5.72 -12.71
N PHE A 158 -12.96 4.45 -13.09
CA PHE A 158 -12.08 3.99 -14.16
C PHE A 158 -12.89 3.56 -15.38
N TRP A 159 -12.60 4.15 -16.53
CA TRP A 159 -13.18 3.81 -17.83
C TRP A 159 -12.21 2.96 -18.64
N GLU A 160 -12.74 2.20 -19.59
CA GLU A 160 -11.99 1.28 -20.44
C GLU A 160 -11.65 1.89 -21.79
N ASN A 161 -10.37 1.82 -22.18
CA ASN A 161 -10.02 1.98 -23.59
C ASN A 161 -10.01 0.63 -24.33
N GLY A 162 -9.64 -0.43 -23.60
CA GLY A 162 -9.64 -1.81 -24.05
C GLY A 162 -8.39 -2.53 -23.57
N PHE A 163 -8.29 -3.81 -23.90
CA PHE A 163 -7.06 -4.56 -23.69
C PHE A 163 -6.03 -4.24 -24.78
N LYS A 164 -4.76 -4.19 -24.39
CA LYS A 164 -3.66 -3.92 -25.31
C LYS A 164 -3.28 -5.16 -26.10
N HIS A 165 -2.96 -4.94 -27.37
CA HIS A 165 -2.50 -5.94 -28.33
C HIS A 165 -1.17 -5.52 -28.95
N PHE A 166 -0.39 -6.48 -29.40
CA PHE A 166 0.91 -6.21 -30.04
C PHE A 166 0.73 -6.03 -31.55
N THR A 167 1.42 -5.06 -32.13
CA THR A 167 1.61 -5.02 -33.59
C THR A 167 3.08 -4.92 -33.95
N ALA A 168 3.43 -5.45 -35.11
CA ALA A 168 4.73 -5.28 -35.76
C ALA A 168 4.57 -5.49 -37.27
N ASN A 169 5.70 -5.50 -38.00
CA ASN A 169 5.75 -5.94 -39.40
C ASN A 169 6.20 -7.41 -39.55
N GLU A 170 5.97 -8.20 -38.51
CA GLU A 170 6.14 -9.66 -38.45
C GLU A 170 5.32 -10.23 -37.27
N PRO A 171 4.98 -11.53 -37.25
CA PRO A 171 4.18 -12.10 -36.17
C PRO A 171 4.92 -12.11 -34.81
N LEU A 172 4.29 -11.58 -33.76
CA LEU A 172 4.79 -11.59 -32.37
C LEU A 172 3.99 -12.58 -31.50
N ARG A 173 4.20 -13.89 -31.67
CA ARG A 173 3.35 -14.95 -31.09
C ARG A 173 3.96 -15.62 -29.86
N SER A 174 5.26 -15.47 -29.66
CA SER A 174 6.05 -16.07 -28.60
C SER A 174 6.99 -15.05 -27.96
N VAL A 175 7.49 -15.34 -26.76
CA VAL A 175 8.43 -14.44 -26.05
C VAL A 175 9.68 -14.17 -26.90
N GLU A 176 10.15 -15.18 -27.63
CA GLU A 176 11.35 -15.11 -28.45
C GLU A 176 11.24 -14.12 -29.61
N ASP A 177 10.03 -13.86 -30.11
CA ASP A 177 9.78 -12.96 -31.26
C ASP A 177 10.08 -11.49 -30.92
N PHE A 178 10.14 -11.15 -29.62
CA PHE A 178 10.46 -9.81 -29.14
C PHE A 178 11.96 -9.50 -29.10
N LYS A 179 12.81 -10.53 -29.25
CA LYS A 179 14.25 -10.37 -29.05
C LYS A 179 14.83 -9.31 -30.00
N ASP A 180 15.56 -8.35 -29.43
CA ASP A 180 16.24 -7.26 -30.13
C ASP A 180 15.30 -6.30 -30.91
N LYS A 181 13.98 -6.39 -30.69
CA LYS A 181 12.99 -5.49 -31.30
C LYS A 181 12.86 -4.19 -30.53
N LYS A 182 12.72 -3.08 -31.24
CA LYS A 182 12.37 -1.78 -30.68
C LYS A 182 10.87 -1.63 -30.62
N ILE A 183 10.29 -1.69 -29.42
CA ILE A 183 8.84 -1.57 -29.23
C ILE A 183 8.51 -0.20 -28.68
N ARG A 184 7.67 0.55 -29.39
CA ARG A 184 7.14 1.80 -28.85
C ARG A 184 6.25 1.52 -27.65
N VAL A 185 6.47 2.28 -26.57
CA VAL A 185 5.68 2.20 -25.34
C VAL A 185 5.21 3.58 -24.87
N MET A 186 4.18 3.59 -24.02
CA MET A 186 3.88 4.76 -23.20
C MET A 186 5.00 4.98 -22.16
N LYS A 187 5.12 6.21 -21.65
CA LYS A 187 6.07 6.55 -20.57
C LYS A 187 5.62 5.94 -19.23
N SER A 188 5.84 4.63 -19.06
CA SER A 188 5.54 3.87 -17.84
C SER A 188 6.67 2.88 -17.56
N ARG A 189 7.15 2.86 -16.31
CA ARG A 189 8.25 1.95 -15.92
C ARG A 189 7.86 0.48 -16.00
N ILE A 190 6.61 0.16 -15.68
CA ILE A 190 6.05 -1.21 -15.76
C ILE A 190 6.01 -1.69 -17.20
N ILE A 191 5.54 -0.84 -18.12
CA ILE A 191 5.47 -1.19 -19.55
C ILE A 191 6.88 -1.34 -20.14
N MET A 192 7.84 -0.50 -19.75
CA MET A 192 9.23 -0.71 -20.14
C MET A 192 9.78 -2.05 -19.64
N GLU A 193 9.51 -2.41 -18.37
CA GLU A 193 9.97 -3.68 -17.81
C GLU A 193 9.29 -4.90 -18.45
N GLN A 194 8.02 -4.79 -18.82
CA GLN A 194 7.28 -5.81 -19.57
C GLN A 194 8.06 -6.22 -20.84
N PHE A 195 8.43 -5.26 -21.69
CA PHE A 195 9.13 -5.57 -22.94
C PHE A 195 10.59 -5.97 -22.74
N ARG A 196 11.29 -5.40 -21.74
CA ARG A 196 12.63 -5.88 -21.37
C ARG A 196 12.61 -7.34 -20.93
N SER A 197 11.56 -7.76 -20.22
CA SER A 197 11.37 -9.15 -19.78
C SER A 197 11.20 -10.12 -20.96
N PHE A 198 10.81 -9.61 -22.13
CA PHE A 198 10.73 -10.36 -23.39
C PHE A 198 12.00 -10.26 -24.25
N GLY A 199 12.99 -9.45 -23.86
CA GLY A 199 14.21 -9.22 -24.63
C GLY A 199 14.11 -8.13 -25.68
N ALA A 200 13.06 -7.29 -25.64
CA ALA A 200 12.91 -6.12 -26.50
C ALA A 200 13.53 -4.85 -25.89
N GLU A 201 13.79 -3.86 -26.73
CA GLU A 201 14.15 -2.49 -26.36
C GLU A 201 12.87 -1.61 -26.35
N PRO A 202 12.34 -1.23 -25.17
CA PRO A 202 11.20 -0.34 -25.11
C PRO A 202 11.61 1.12 -25.39
N VAL A 203 10.94 1.78 -26.33
CA VAL A 203 11.20 3.18 -26.71
C VAL A 203 9.99 4.05 -26.34
N PRO A 204 10.09 4.98 -25.37
CA PRO A 204 8.98 5.84 -24.98
C PRO A 204 8.74 6.94 -26.03
N ILE A 205 7.61 6.89 -26.72
CA ILE A 205 7.22 7.88 -27.75
C ILE A 205 5.79 8.37 -27.47
N ASP A 206 5.53 9.67 -27.63
CA ASP A 206 4.18 10.22 -27.44
C ASP A 206 3.16 9.58 -28.39
N PHE A 207 1.90 9.50 -27.94
CA PHE A 207 0.82 8.86 -28.67
C PHE A 207 0.62 9.43 -30.08
N HIS A 208 0.59 10.76 -30.24
CA HIS A 208 0.36 11.37 -31.54
C HIS A 208 1.58 11.30 -32.47
N SER A 209 2.77 11.04 -31.92
CA SER A 209 4.00 10.83 -32.70
C SER A 209 4.22 9.36 -33.11
N THR A 210 3.36 8.44 -32.65
CA THR A 210 3.58 7.00 -32.80
C THR A 210 3.46 6.54 -34.26
N LYS A 211 2.46 7.02 -35.01
CA LYS A 211 2.30 6.63 -36.43
C LYS A 211 3.55 6.98 -37.25
N GLN A 212 4.04 8.21 -37.09
CA GLN A 212 5.25 8.67 -37.79
C GLN A 212 6.47 7.83 -37.39
N ALA A 213 6.62 7.48 -36.11
CA ALA A 213 7.74 6.65 -35.65
C ALA A 213 7.71 5.22 -36.22
N LEU A 214 6.52 4.65 -36.43
CA LEU A 214 6.34 3.35 -37.12
C LEU A 214 6.67 3.49 -38.61
N HIS A 215 6.16 4.53 -39.26
CA HIS A 215 6.42 4.83 -40.67
C HIS A 215 7.92 4.99 -40.97
N ASP A 216 8.61 5.79 -40.15
CA ASP A 216 10.04 6.07 -40.24
C ASP A 216 10.91 4.90 -39.75
N LYS A 217 10.29 3.82 -39.24
CA LYS A 217 10.96 2.64 -38.68
C LYS A 217 11.94 2.98 -37.55
N VAL A 218 11.61 4.00 -36.75
CA VAL A 218 12.30 4.29 -35.48
C VAL A 218 12.07 3.14 -34.49
N VAL A 219 10.91 2.51 -34.58
CA VAL A 219 10.47 1.34 -33.81
C VAL A 219 9.89 0.28 -34.75
N ASP A 220 10.01 -0.98 -34.37
CA ASP A 220 9.55 -2.14 -35.15
C ASP A 220 8.07 -2.46 -34.91
N GLY A 221 7.57 -2.10 -33.72
CA GLY A 221 6.22 -2.42 -33.27
C GLY A 221 5.74 -1.56 -32.11
N GLN A 222 4.53 -1.84 -31.65
CA GLN A 222 3.89 -1.12 -30.53
C GLN A 222 2.87 -1.99 -29.78
N GLU A 223 2.35 -1.47 -28.66
CA GLU A 223 1.17 -2.00 -27.97
C GLU A 223 0.08 -0.95 -27.80
N ASN A 224 -1.17 -1.28 -28.16
CA ASN A 224 -2.36 -0.45 -27.88
C ASN A 224 -3.65 -1.27 -27.95
N PRO A 225 -4.77 -0.75 -27.42
CA PRO A 225 -6.09 -1.28 -27.71
C PRO A 225 -6.49 -1.10 -29.17
N LEU A 226 -7.43 -1.91 -29.64
CA LEU A 226 -7.88 -1.94 -31.04
C LEU A 226 -8.38 -0.57 -31.52
N ILE A 227 -9.09 0.18 -30.66
CA ILE A 227 -9.61 1.50 -31.01
C ILE A 227 -8.48 2.48 -31.32
N ALA A 228 -7.37 2.43 -30.57
CA ALA A 228 -6.20 3.27 -30.83
C ALA A 228 -5.46 2.82 -32.10
N ILE A 229 -5.37 1.51 -32.36
CA ILE A 229 -4.77 0.96 -33.58
C ILE A 229 -5.51 1.46 -34.84
N VAL A 230 -6.84 1.51 -34.80
CA VAL A 230 -7.67 2.00 -35.90
C VAL A 230 -7.65 3.52 -35.99
N SER A 231 -8.07 4.22 -34.93
CA SER A 231 -8.27 5.69 -34.97
C SER A 231 -7.00 6.49 -35.26
N MET A 232 -5.83 5.96 -34.90
CA MET A 232 -4.54 6.60 -35.19
C MET A 232 -3.89 6.09 -36.48
N GLY A 233 -4.52 5.16 -37.20
CA GLY A 233 -3.97 4.59 -38.43
C GLY A 233 -2.70 3.77 -38.22
N PHE A 234 -2.50 3.15 -37.04
CA PHE A 234 -1.30 2.32 -36.81
C PHE A 234 -1.33 1.04 -37.65
N HIS A 235 -2.52 0.49 -37.92
CA HIS A 235 -2.72 -0.66 -38.80
C HIS A 235 -2.27 -0.40 -40.25
N GLU A 236 -2.16 0.86 -40.68
CA GLU A 236 -1.65 1.21 -42.01
C GLU A 236 -0.11 1.05 -42.11
N GLU A 237 0.59 1.07 -40.96
CA GLU A 237 2.07 1.00 -40.88
C GLU A 237 2.57 -0.36 -40.34
N GLN A 238 1.66 -1.31 -40.10
CA GLN A 238 1.92 -2.56 -39.37
C GLN A 238 1.21 -3.73 -40.04
N SER A 239 1.95 -4.72 -40.56
CA SER A 239 1.37 -5.87 -41.27
C SER A 239 0.76 -6.96 -40.36
N ASP A 240 1.10 -6.98 -39.08
CA ASP A 240 0.74 -8.07 -38.16
C ASP A 240 0.19 -7.53 -36.84
N LEU A 241 -0.94 -8.09 -36.40
CA LEU A 241 -1.57 -7.87 -35.11
C LEU A 241 -1.63 -9.18 -34.33
N THR A 242 -1.11 -9.22 -33.11
CA THR A 242 -1.29 -10.36 -32.20
C THR A 242 -2.23 -10.00 -31.07
N LEU A 243 -3.36 -10.72 -30.97
CA LEU A 243 -4.35 -10.55 -29.92
C LEU A 243 -3.83 -11.13 -28.59
N SER A 244 -3.00 -10.34 -27.92
CA SER A 244 -2.33 -10.77 -26.69
C SER A 244 -3.15 -10.56 -25.42
N GLU A 245 -4.04 -9.56 -25.41
CA GLU A 245 -4.79 -9.11 -24.23
C GLU A 245 -3.91 -9.04 -22.97
N HIS A 246 -2.70 -8.52 -23.14
CA HIS A 246 -1.65 -8.71 -22.14
C HIS A 246 -1.80 -7.75 -20.97
N ALA A 247 -2.42 -6.58 -21.16
CA ALA A 247 -2.68 -5.62 -20.09
C ALA A 247 -3.86 -4.71 -20.46
N TYR A 248 -4.53 -4.21 -19.43
CA TYR A 248 -5.68 -3.31 -19.54
C TYR A 248 -5.20 -1.86 -19.72
N LEU A 249 -5.81 -1.10 -20.63
CA LEU A 249 -5.61 0.35 -20.68
C LEU A 249 -6.82 1.06 -20.09
N GLY A 250 -6.68 1.50 -18.84
CA GLY A 250 -7.69 2.27 -18.13
C GLY A 250 -7.51 3.78 -18.29
N TYR A 251 -8.61 4.51 -18.14
CA TYR A 251 -8.61 5.95 -17.96
C TYR A 251 -9.24 6.28 -16.62
N VAL A 252 -8.66 7.22 -15.88
CA VAL A 252 -9.23 7.71 -14.63
C VAL A 252 -10.02 8.99 -14.87
N LEU A 253 -11.31 8.95 -14.55
CA LEU A 253 -12.16 10.13 -14.51
C LEU A 253 -11.93 10.84 -13.17
N SER A 254 -11.55 12.11 -13.24
CA SER A 254 -11.26 12.92 -12.05
C SER A 254 -11.85 14.31 -12.16
N PHE A 255 -12.24 14.87 -11.01
CA PHE A 255 -12.65 16.26 -10.88
C PHE A 255 -11.55 17.09 -10.24
N SER A 256 -11.44 18.37 -10.61
CA SER A 256 -10.64 19.34 -9.85
C SER A 256 -11.21 19.46 -8.44
N GLU A 257 -10.40 19.24 -7.40
CA GLU A 257 -10.83 19.42 -6.02
C GLU A 257 -11.25 20.88 -5.76
N LYS A 258 -10.54 21.85 -6.37
CA LYS A 258 -10.81 23.28 -6.20
C LYS A 258 -12.18 23.69 -6.75
N THR A 259 -12.58 23.16 -7.90
CA THR A 259 -13.86 23.53 -8.51
C THR A 259 -15.00 22.69 -7.92
N PHE A 260 -14.78 21.39 -7.73
CA PHE A 260 -15.77 20.50 -7.13
C PHE A 260 -16.21 20.95 -5.73
N ASN A 261 -15.28 21.36 -4.86
CA ASN A 261 -15.59 21.81 -3.50
C ASN A 261 -16.40 23.11 -3.44
N LYS A 262 -16.49 23.88 -4.54
CA LYS A 262 -17.33 25.09 -4.63
C LYS A 262 -18.76 24.76 -5.05
N LEU A 263 -19.01 23.56 -5.57
CA LEU A 263 -20.34 23.16 -6.02
C LEU A 263 -21.25 22.85 -4.83
N PRO A 264 -22.57 23.12 -4.95
CA PRO A 264 -23.54 22.67 -3.95
C PRO A 264 -23.49 21.15 -3.74
N GLN A 265 -23.70 20.67 -2.52
CA GLN A 265 -23.59 19.24 -2.16
C GLN A 265 -24.48 18.34 -3.04
N ASN A 266 -25.69 18.79 -3.40
CA ASN A 266 -26.57 18.04 -4.29
C ASN A 266 -25.99 17.89 -5.71
N ILE A 267 -25.31 18.92 -6.22
CA ILE A 267 -24.63 18.88 -7.53
C ILE A 267 -23.42 17.95 -7.45
N GLN A 268 -22.63 18.03 -6.37
CA GLN A 268 -21.51 17.13 -6.13
C GLN A 268 -21.95 15.65 -6.16
N MET A 269 -23.05 15.31 -5.48
CA MET A 269 -23.60 13.95 -5.47
C MET A 269 -24.05 13.52 -6.87
N ILE A 270 -24.78 14.37 -7.60
CA ILE A 270 -25.23 14.07 -8.97
C ILE A 270 -24.04 13.79 -9.90
N LEU A 271 -22.98 14.58 -9.83
CA LEU A 271 -21.76 14.37 -10.63
C LEU A 271 -21.10 13.02 -10.30
N LEU A 272 -20.95 12.70 -9.02
CA LEU A 272 -20.34 11.43 -8.58
C LEU A 272 -21.18 10.22 -8.96
N GLU A 273 -22.50 10.29 -8.78
CA GLU A 273 -23.43 9.20 -9.11
C GLU A 273 -23.50 8.98 -10.62
N SER A 274 -23.73 10.02 -11.42
CA SER A 274 -23.80 9.87 -12.89
C SER A 274 -22.49 9.37 -13.50
N ALA A 275 -21.33 9.77 -12.96
CA ALA A 275 -20.06 9.22 -13.40
C ALA A 275 -19.96 7.69 -13.17
N LYS A 276 -20.44 7.22 -12.01
CA LYS A 276 -20.48 5.79 -11.68
C LYS A 276 -21.53 5.04 -12.50
N ASP A 277 -22.71 5.60 -12.68
CA ASP A 277 -23.82 5.02 -13.46
C ASP A 277 -23.43 4.77 -14.92
N VAL A 278 -22.67 5.69 -15.53
CA VAL A 278 -22.23 5.59 -16.93
C VAL A 278 -21.09 4.57 -17.12
N THR A 279 -20.32 4.26 -16.07
CA THR A 279 -19.10 3.45 -16.19
C THR A 279 -19.34 2.02 -16.73
N PRO A 280 -20.35 1.25 -16.26
CA PRO A 280 -20.63 -0.07 -16.82
C PRO A 280 -21.04 0.00 -18.30
N TRP A 281 -21.86 0.98 -18.66
CA TRP A 281 -22.30 1.19 -20.04
C TRP A 281 -21.13 1.50 -20.97
N GLU A 282 -20.20 2.35 -20.51
CA GLU A 282 -18.98 2.69 -21.25
C GLU A 282 -18.17 1.43 -21.58
N ARG A 283 -17.92 0.57 -20.58
CA ARG A 283 -17.17 -0.67 -20.75
C ARG A 283 -17.88 -1.64 -21.71
N GLU A 284 -19.18 -1.84 -21.55
CA GLU A 284 -19.98 -2.68 -22.46
C GLU A 284 -19.90 -2.17 -23.90
N GLU A 285 -20.00 -0.86 -24.10
CA GLU A 285 -19.94 -0.23 -25.42
C GLU A 285 -18.54 -0.32 -26.03
N THR A 286 -17.48 -0.16 -25.23
CA THR A 286 -16.10 -0.38 -25.66
C THR A 286 -15.92 -1.79 -26.20
N GLN A 287 -16.37 -2.81 -25.46
CA GLN A 287 -16.29 -4.22 -25.88
C GLN A 287 -17.13 -4.50 -27.13
N ARG A 288 -18.35 -3.96 -27.20
CA ARG A 288 -19.25 -4.14 -28.35
C ARG A 288 -18.62 -3.63 -29.65
N ARG A 289 -17.75 -2.62 -29.58
CA ARG A 289 -17.06 -2.05 -30.74
C ARG A 289 -15.82 -2.84 -31.17
N GLU A 290 -15.21 -3.66 -30.30
CA GLU A 290 -13.97 -4.39 -30.60
C GLU A 290 -14.08 -5.28 -31.85
N ALA A 291 -15.21 -5.99 -32.03
CA ALA A 291 -15.41 -6.85 -33.20
C ALA A 291 -15.33 -6.08 -34.53
N LYS A 292 -15.98 -4.92 -34.61
CA LYS A 292 -15.95 -4.07 -35.81
C LYS A 292 -14.55 -3.49 -36.07
N LEU A 293 -13.80 -3.20 -35.00
CA LEU A 293 -12.43 -2.71 -35.11
C LEU A 293 -11.50 -3.79 -35.67
N LEU A 294 -11.68 -5.06 -35.28
CA LEU A 294 -10.97 -6.18 -35.89
C LEU A 294 -11.29 -6.33 -37.37
N ASP A 295 -12.57 -6.22 -37.76
CA ASP A 295 -12.97 -6.29 -39.17
C ASP A 295 -12.27 -5.20 -40.02
N ILE A 296 -12.16 -3.97 -39.49
CA ILE A 296 -11.46 -2.87 -40.16
C ILE A 296 -9.96 -3.19 -40.32
N ILE A 297 -9.33 -3.70 -39.26
CA ILE A 297 -7.92 -4.08 -39.28
C ILE A 297 -7.67 -5.21 -40.30
N GLU A 298 -8.48 -6.25 -40.31
CA GLU A 298 -8.36 -7.36 -41.27
C GLU A 298 -8.57 -6.90 -42.72
N GLN A 299 -9.58 -6.06 -42.96
CA GLN A 299 -9.86 -5.51 -44.31
C GLN A 299 -8.74 -4.60 -44.84
N SER A 300 -7.93 -4.02 -43.96
CA SER A 300 -6.73 -3.25 -44.36
C SER A 300 -5.55 -4.14 -44.79
N GLY A 301 -5.69 -5.47 -44.68
CA GLY A 301 -4.67 -6.44 -45.08
C GLY A 301 -3.74 -6.89 -43.95
N VAL A 302 -4.01 -6.49 -42.70
CA VAL A 302 -3.25 -6.91 -41.53
C VAL A 302 -3.56 -8.36 -41.17
N GLN A 303 -2.52 -9.15 -40.92
CA GLN A 303 -2.66 -10.52 -40.45
C GLN A 303 -2.93 -10.54 -38.95
N ILE A 304 -4.05 -11.14 -38.53
CA ILE A 304 -4.45 -11.25 -37.13
C ILE A 304 -4.02 -12.61 -36.58
N HIS A 305 -3.29 -12.59 -35.47
CA HIS A 305 -2.73 -13.75 -34.80
C HIS A 305 -3.32 -13.91 -33.40
N GLN A 306 -3.44 -15.16 -32.96
CA GLN A 306 -3.80 -15.51 -31.59
C GLN A 306 -2.58 -16.06 -30.84
N ILE A 307 -2.46 -15.75 -29.55
CA ILE A 307 -1.50 -16.45 -28.68
C ILE A 307 -2.11 -17.75 -28.16
N SER A 308 -1.32 -18.83 -28.14
CA SER A 308 -1.77 -20.08 -27.52
C SER A 308 -1.85 -19.91 -26.00
N ALA A 309 -2.66 -20.73 -25.31
CA ALA A 309 -2.72 -20.72 -23.85
C ALA A 309 -1.34 -21.00 -23.21
N GLN A 310 -0.53 -21.86 -23.85
CA GLN A 310 0.83 -22.16 -23.42
C GLN A 310 1.74 -20.92 -23.53
N GLU A 311 1.71 -20.21 -24.65
CA GLU A 311 2.49 -18.98 -24.83
C GLU A 311 2.01 -17.87 -23.89
N ARG A 312 0.69 -17.73 -23.70
CA ARG A 312 0.13 -16.80 -22.70
C ARG A 312 0.69 -17.07 -21.31
N GLN A 313 0.79 -18.34 -20.90
CA GLN A 313 1.40 -18.72 -19.62
C GLN A 313 2.90 -18.40 -19.59
N ARG A 314 3.63 -18.58 -20.70
CA ARG A 314 5.05 -18.19 -20.79
C ARG A 314 5.24 -16.68 -20.65
N PHE A 315 4.41 -15.86 -21.30
CA PHE A 315 4.41 -14.42 -21.13
C PHE A 315 4.10 -14.01 -19.68
N ALA A 316 3.03 -14.54 -19.10
CA ALA A 316 2.66 -14.29 -17.71
C ALA A 316 3.78 -14.67 -16.73
N LYS A 317 4.45 -15.80 -16.95
CA LYS A 317 5.60 -16.23 -16.15
C LYS A 317 6.80 -15.28 -16.30
N LYS A 318 7.02 -14.73 -17.49
CA LYS A 318 8.09 -13.77 -17.76
C LYS A 318 7.86 -12.41 -17.13
N THR A 319 6.61 -12.04 -16.85
CA THR A 319 6.26 -10.76 -16.22
C THR A 319 5.81 -10.87 -14.76
N ALA A 320 5.73 -12.08 -14.20
CA ALA A 320 5.20 -12.30 -12.86
C ALA A 320 5.95 -11.53 -11.75
N HIS A 321 7.24 -11.23 -11.94
CA HIS A 321 8.03 -10.47 -10.97
C HIS A 321 7.68 -8.98 -10.92
N ILE A 322 7.09 -8.42 -11.98
CA ILE A 322 6.86 -6.97 -12.13
C ILE A 322 5.96 -6.44 -11.01
N ALA A 323 4.88 -7.15 -10.65
CA ALA A 323 4.00 -6.71 -9.57
C ALA A 323 4.74 -6.59 -8.22
N GLU A 324 5.72 -7.45 -7.97
CA GLU A 324 6.47 -7.51 -6.71
C GLU A 324 7.66 -6.54 -6.71
N GLU A 325 8.31 -6.39 -7.86
CA GLU A 325 9.37 -5.40 -8.09
C GLU A 325 8.85 -3.98 -7.90
N PHE A 326 7.69 -3.66 -8.47
CA PHE A 326 7.07 -2.34 -8.43
C PHE A 326 6.08 -2.16 -7.27
N GLU A 327 6.00 -3.10 -6.33
CA GLU A 327 5.01 -3.07 -5.24
C GLU A 327 5.12 -1.82 -4.36
N ASP A 328 6.33 -1.32 -4.11
CA ASP A 328 6.54 -0.11 -3.31
C ASP A 328 6.08 1.16 -4.04
N ILE A 329 6.08 1.13 -5.37
CA ILE A 329 5.61 2.20 -6.27
C ILE A 329 4.09 2.13 -6.43
N ILE A 330 3.55 0.94 -6.69
CA ILE A 330 2.11 0.72 -6.86
C ILE A 330 1.39 0.90 -5.52
N GLY A 331 1.94 0.37 -4.44
CA GLY A 331 1.34 0.32 -3.12
C GLY A 331 1.19 -1.12 -2.62
N SER A 332 1.90 -1.46 -1.55
CA SER A 332 1.84 -2.78 -0.91
C SER A 332 0.47 -3.12 -0.36
N ASP A 333 -0.28 -2.11 0.09
CA ASP A 333 -1.68 -2.18 0.48
C ASP A 333 -2.58 -2.60 -0.68
N ILE A 334 -2.41 -2.00 -1.85
CA ILE A 334 -3.17 -2.31 -3.06
C ILE A 334 -2.84 -3.73 -3.52
N ILE A 335 -1.55 -4.06 -3.71
CA ILE A 335 -1.13 -5.38 -4.18
C ILE A 335 -1.55 -6.48 -3.20
N SER A 336 -1.38 -6.27 -1.89
CA SER A 336 -1.79 -7.25 -0.87
C SER A 336 -3.30 -7.45 -0.88
N LYS A 337 -4.09 -6.37 -0.97
CA LYS A 337 -5.55 -6.48 -1.04
C LYS A 337 -6.01 -7.18 -2.32
N THR A 338 -5.38 -6.91 -3.45
CA THR A 338 -5.67 -7.63 -4.69
C THR A 338 -5.37 -9.13 -4.57
N LYS A 339 -4.21 -9.49 -4.04
CA LYS A 339 -3.86 -10.90 -3.78
C LYS A 339 -4.85 -11.57 -2.82
N GLU A 340 -5.26 -10.88 -1.76
CA GLU A 340 -6.29 -11.35 -0.81
C GLU A 340 -7.64 -11.62 -1.52
N LEU A 341 -8.14 -10.67 -2.30
CA LEU A 341 -9.42 -10.80 -2.98
C LEU A 341 -9.40 -11.89 -4.06
N LEU A 342 -8.32 -11.98 -4.85
CA LEU A 342 -8.15 -13.05 -5.83
C LEU A 342 -8.05 -14.41 -5.15
N TYR A 343 -7.33 -14.51 -4.03
CA TYR A 343 -7.25 -15.74 -3.24
C TYR A 343 -8.60 -16.12 -2.63
N ASN A 344 -9.42 -15.16 -2.18
CA ASN A 344 -10.76 -15.46 -1.68
C ASN A 344 -11.69 -15.94 -2.80
N LYS A 345 -11.54 -15.39 -4.02
CA LYS A 345 -12.37 -15.73 -5.19
C LYS A 345 -11.99 -17.09 -5.78
N TYR A 346 -10.70 -17.36 -5.92
CA TYR A 346 -10.21 -18.53 -6.63
C TYR A 346 -9.58 -19.59 -5.72
N GLY A 347 -9.04 -19.21 -4.56
CA GLY A 347 -8.11 -20.03 -3.78
C GLY A 347 -6.68 -19.83 -4.27
N SER A 348 -5.80 -20.80 -4.00
CA SER A 348 -4.39 -20.68 -4.34
C SER A 348 -4.14 -20.58 -5.84
N HIS A 349 -3.32 -19.61 -6.26
CA HIS A 349 -2.86 -19.49 -7.65
C HIS A 349 -1.91 -20.63 -8.08
N LEU A 350 -1.37 -21.40 -7.13
CA LEU A 350 -0.43 -22.49 -7.38
C LEU A 350 -1.12 -23.85 -7.50
N ASN A 351 -2.29 -24.03 -6.86
CA ASN A 351 -3.26 -25.13 -7.01
C ASN A 351 -4.32 -25.00 -5.91
N HIS A 352 -5.58 -24.73 -6.25
CA HIS A 352 -6.65 -24.36 -5.32
C HIS A 352 -6.85 -25.29 -4.12
N GLU A 353 -6.58 -26.60 -4.25
CA GLU A 353 -6.80 -27.56 -3.15
C GLU A 353 -5.50 -28.05 -2.47
N ASN A 354 -4.34 -27.83 -3.10
CA ASN A 354 -3.07 -28.42 -2.66
C ASN A 354 -2.00 -27.43 -2.20
N HIS A 355 -2.38 -26.50 -1.32
CA HIS A 355 -1.46 -25.49 -0.76
C HIS A 355 -1.53 -25.36 0.77
N ILE A 356 -0.48 -24.77 1.34
CA ILE A 356 -0.39 -24.41 2.75
C ILE A 356 -0.39 -22.88 2.84
N LEU A 357 -1.34 -22.32 3.60
CA LEU A 357 -1.45 -20.88 3.78
C LEU A 357 -0.63 -20.43 5.00
N ILE A 358 0.22 -19.43 4.79
CA ILE A 358 0.80 -18.60 5.84
C ILE A 358 0.13 -17.23 5.76
N GLY A 359 -0.59 -16.86 6.81
CA GLY A 359 -1.14 -15.51 6.94
C GLY A 359 -0.06 -14.53 7.40
N ILE A 360 -0.13 -13.29 6.94
CA ILE A 360 0.63 -12.18 7.51
C ILE A 360 -0.36 -11.09 7.90
N ASP A 361 -0.34 -10.69 9.17
CA ASP A 361 -1.12 -9.55 9.66
C ASP A 361 -0.17 -8.41 10.00
N THR A 362 -0.12 -7.38 9.17
CA THR A 362 0.85 -6.28 9.32
C THR A 362 0.35 -4.96 8.75
N ASP A 363 1.11 -3.88 8.93
CA ASP A 363 0.79 -2.55 8.43
C ASP A 363 1.48 -2.36 7.07
N VAL A 364 0.69 -2.32 6.00
CA VAL A 364 1.19 -2.11 4.62
C VAL A 364 0.69 -0.80 4.00
N SER A 365 -0.12 0.01 4.70
CA SER A 365 -0.65 1.29 4.19
C SER A 365 -0.33 2.52 5.05
N ALA A 366 -0.08 2.36 6.35
CA ALA A 366 0.06 3.45 7.31
C ALA A 366 1.54 3.73 7.68
N ASP A 367 1.78 4.19 8.91
CA ASP A 367 3.05 4.77 9.36
C ASP A 367 4.23 3.79 9.30
N SER A 368 3.98 2.48 9.36
CA SER A 368 5.00 1.43 9.35
C SER A 368 5.00 0.56 8.09
N LYS A 369 4.42 1.07 6.99
CA LYS A 369 4.35 0.34 5.69
C LYS A 369 5.70 -0.19 5.20
N VAL A 370 6.81 0.51 5.48
CA VAL A 370 8.15 0.09 5.06
C VAL A 370 8.59 -1.18 5.81
N ALA A 371 8.34 -1.24 7.12
CA ALA A 371 8.61 -2.44 7.90
C ALA A 371 7.62 -3.57 7.60
N GLY A 372 6.33 -3.29 7.37
CA GLY A 372 5.37 -4.30 6.93
C GLY A 372 5.76 -4.95 5.60
N LEU A 373 6.16 -4.12 4.62
CA LEU A 373 6.69 -4.62 3.34
C LEU A 373 7.97 -5.44 3.54
N ALA A 374 8.88 -5.04 4.44
CA ALA A 374 10.08 -5.82 4.74
C ALA A 374 9.75 -7.21 5.32
N ILE A 375 8.79 -7.30 6.24
CA ILE A 375 8.29 -8.57 6.79
C ILE A 375 7.72 -9.45 5.67
N LYS A 376 6.84 -8.88 4.84
CA LYS A 376 6.25 -9.56 3.68
C LYS A 376 7.33 -10.11 2.75
N ARG A 377 8.30 -9.29 2.34
CA ARG A 377 9.38 -9.68 1.42
C ARG A 377 10.27 -10.78 2.00
N GLY A 378 10.63 -10.70 3.28
CA GLY A 378 11.40 -11.74 3.96
C GLY A 378 10.69 -13.09 3.96
N ALA A 379 9.39 -13.07 4.25
CA ALA A 379 8.56 -14.28 4.23
C ALA A 379 8.37 -14.85 2.81
N GLU A 380 8.10 -14.00 1.82
CA GLU A 380 7.93 -14.41 0.42
C GLU A 380 9.19 -15.08 -0.16
N ILE A 381 10.38 -14.53 0.10
CA ILE A 381 11.65 -15.15 -0.35
C ILE A 381 11.81 -16.55 0.26
N ALA A 382 11.57 -16.70 1.57
CA ALA A 382 11.68 -18.00 2.23
C ALA A 382 10.67 -19.02 1.68
N VAL A 383 9.41 -18.61 1.49
CA VAL A 383 8.36 -19.45 0.90
C VAL A 383 8.72 -19.91 -0.51
N GLU A 384 9.23 -19.02 -1.36
CA GLU A 384 9.68 -19.40 -2.71
C GLU A 384 10.80 -20.43 -2.71
N GLU A 385 11.79 -20.26 -1.82
CA GLU A 385 12.90 -21.20 -1.71
C GLU A 385 12.46 -22.58 -1.24
N ILE A 386 11.51 -22.64 -0.30
CA ILE A 386 10.89 -23.88 0.16
C ILE A 386 10.08 -24.52 -0.98
N ASN A 387 9.29 -23.73 -1.71
CA ASN A 387 8.51 -24.19 -2.86
C ASN A 387 9.39 -24.75 -3.98
N LYS A 388 10.54 -24.13 -4.26
CA LYS A 388 11.53 -24.64 -5.23
C LYS A 388 12.11 -25.99 -4.84
N LYS A 389 12.05 -26.36 -3.57
CA LYS A 389 12.48 -27.68 -3.04
C LYS A 389 11.33 -28.71 -2.96
N GLY A 390 10.15 -28.39 -3.51
CA GLY A 390 8.98 -29.27 -3.50
C GLY A 390 7.91 -28.90 -2.48
N GLY A 391 8.07 -27.78 -1.76
CA GLY A 391 7.12 -27.33 -0.75
C GLY A 391 7.23 -28.13 0.56
N LEU A 392 6.14 -28.17 1.32
CA LEU A 392 6.06 -28.92 2.58
C LEU A 392 4.91 -29.91 2.52
N LEU A 393 5.13 -31.13 3.02
CA LEU A 393 4.13 -32.20 2.99
C LEU A 393 3.58 -32.49 1.58
N GLY A 394 4.37 -32.23 0.53
CA GLY A 394 3.96 -32.36 -0.88
C GLY A 394 3.05 -31.22 -1.40
N ARG A 395 3.01 -30.09 -0.68
CA ARG A 395 2.12 -28.95 -0.96
C ARG A 395 2.92 -27.66 -1.07
N HIS A 396 2.53 -26.79 -1.99
CA HIS A 396 3.16 -25.48 -2.09
C HIS A 396 2.67 -24.53 -0.99
N LEU A 397 3.56 -23.69 -0.50
CA LEU A 397 3.26 -22.63 0.44
C LEU A 397 2.79 -21.39 -0.31
N GLU A 398 1.86 -20.66 0.30
CA GLU A 398 1.39 -19.37 -0.19
C GLU A 398 1.26 -18.40 0.97
N VAL A 399 1.56 -17.13 0.68
CA VAL A 399 1.50 -16.03 1.63
C VAL A 399 0.34 -15.13 1.26
N ILE A 400 -0.57 -14.88 2.20
CA ILE A 400 -1.60 -13.85 2.07
C ILE A 400 -1.43 -12.83 3.19
N VAL A 401 -1.39 -11.56 2.80
CA VAL A 401 -1.18 -10.43 3.71
C VAL A 401 -2.51 -9.72 3.90
N LYS A 402 -2.88 -9.45 5.15
CA LYS A 402 -3.98 -8.55 5.50
C LYS A 402 -3.44 -7.31 6.19
N ASP A 403 -3.98 -6.17 5.80
CA ASP A 403 -3.55 -4.88 6.33
C ASP A 403 -4.38 -4.50 7.56
N HIS A 404 -3.74 -4.47 8.73
CA HIS A 404 -4.39 -3.99 9.95
C HIS A 404 -4.33 -2.47 10.12
N ARG A 405 -3.52 -1.74 9.33
CA ARG A 405 -3.45 -0.26 9.33
C ARG A 405 -3.12 0.38 10.68
N ALA A 406 -2.46 -0.35 11.58
CA ALA A 406 -2.24 0.03 12.98
C ALA A 406 -3.53 0.17 13.82
N ILE A 407 -4.60 -0.53 13.44
CA ILE A 407 -5.92 -0.52 14.10
C ILE A 407 -6.14 -1.88 14.78
N ALA A 408 -6.25 -1.87 16.11
CA ALA A 408 -6.35 -3.09 16.92
C ALA A 408 -7.57 -3.97 16.58
N SER A 409 -8.75 -3.36 16.37
CA SER A 409 -9.95 -4.11 15.99
C SER A 409 -9.82 -4.77 14.62
N LYS A 410 -9.07 -4.15 13.69
CA LYS A 410 -8.81 -4.72 12.37
C LYS A 410 -7.87 -5.92 12.44
N GLY A 411 -6.82 -5.86 13.27
CA GLY A 411 -5.95 -7.01 13.55
C GLY A 411 -6.75 -8.20 14.08
N VAL A 412 -7.58 -7.99 15.11
CA VAL A 412 -8.47 -9.05 15.64
C VAL A 412 -9.38 -9.65 14.56
N GLN A 413 -9.99 -8.81 13.71
CA GLN A 413 -10.80 -9.27 12.59
C GLN A 413 -9.97 -10.12 11.59
N ASN A 414 -8.77 -9.66 11.25
CA ASN A 414 -7.87 -10.38 10.33
C ASN A 414 -7.54 -11.79 10.86
N ILE A 415 -7.27 -11.93 12.17
CA ILE A 415 -7.02 -13.24 12.79
C ILE A 415 -8.24 -14.16 12.68
N GLN A 416 -9.43 -13.63 12.94
CA GLN A 416 -10.68 -14.40 12.83
C GLN A 416 -10.90 -14.89 11.40
N GLU A 417 -10.78 -14.01 10.42
CA GLU A 417 -10.95 -14.36 9.01
C GLU A 417 -9.88 -15.35 8.51
N PHE A 418 -8.62 -15.22 8.96
CA PHE A 418 -7.61 -16.23 8.65
C PHE A 418 -7.97 -17.59 9.24
N ALA A 419 -8.54 -17.63 10.45
CA ALA A 419 -8.88 -18.86 11.14
C ALA A 419 -9.94 -19.70 10.42
N GLU A 420 -10.80 -19.06 9.63
CA GLU A 420 -11.81 -19.70 8.77
C GLU A 420 -11.18 -20.49 7.62
N ASN A 421 -9.92 -20.20 7.26
CA ASN A 421 -9.23 -20.90 6.19
C ASN A 421 -8.65 -22.24 6.67
N LYS A 422 -9.20 -23.35 6.15
CA LYS A 422 -8.76 -24.73 6.47
C LYS A 422 -7.30 -25.03 6.09
N HIS A 423 -6.68 -24.23 5.23
CA HIS A 423 -5.29 -24.40 4.79
C HIS A 423 -4.30 -23.57 5.62
N LEU A 424 -4.78 -22.75 6.57
CA LEU A 424 -3.92 -21.94 7.44
C LEU A 424 -3.05 -22.80 8.36
N ALA A 425 -1.73 -22.67 8.22
CA ALA A 425 -0.76 -23.26 9.14
C ALA A 425 -0.44 -22.35 10.34
N ALA A 426 -0.19 -21.07 10.08
CA ALA A 426 0.23 -20.09 11.08
C ALA A 426 0.02 -18.66 10.56
N ILE A 427 0.13 -17.69 11.47
CA ILE A 427 0.12 -16.25 11.14
C ILE A 427 1.46 -15.63 11.56
N ILE A 428 2.03 -14.81 10.68
CA ILE A 428 3.19 -13.97 10.98
C ILE A 428 2.68 -12.58 11.37
N GLY A 429 3.10 -12.09 12.53
CA GLY A 429 2.66 -10.81 13.07
C GLY A 429 3.38 -9.60 12.51
N GLY A 430 2.83 -8.44 12.84
CA GLY A 430 3.28 -7.15 12.33
C GLY A 430 4.21 -6.37 13.27
N VAL A 431 4.25 -5.06 13.00
CA VAL A 431 5.12 -4.09 13.66
C VAL A 431 4.53 -3.58 14.98
N HIS A 432 3.20 -3.48 15.05
CA HIS A 432 2.49 -2.73 16.09
C HIS A 432 2.16 -3.59 17.30
N GLY A 433 2.97 -3.51 18.34
CA GLY A 433 2.72 -4.20 19.61
C GLY A 433 1.29 -4.04 20.17
N PRO A 434 0.68 -2.83 20.18
CA PRO A 434 -0.69 -2.66 20.66
C PRO A 434 -1.76 -3.42 19.85
N VAL A 435 -1.54 -3.65 18.56
CA VAL A 435 -2.45 -4.40 17.69
C VAL A 435 -2.38 -5.88 18.05
N ILE A 436 -1.17 -6.44 18.10
CA ILE A 436 -0.92 -7.82 18.53
C ILE A 436 -1.42 -8.05 19.97
N SER A 437 -1.24 -7.09 20.88
CA SER A 437 -1.77 -7.18 22.25
C SER A 437 -3.29 -7.36 22.30
N ALA A 438 -4.04 -6.77 21.37
CA ALA A 438 -5.48 -6.97 21.27
C ALA A 438 -5.85 -8.33 20.63
N GLU A 439 -4.96 -8.90 19.82
CA GLU A 439 -5.15 -10.19 19.17
C GLU A 439 -4.92 -11.38 20.10
N ILE A 440 -4.13 -11.22 21.17
CA ILE A 440 -3.68 -12.33 22.06
C ILE A 440 -4.84 -13.25 22.44
N GLU A 441 -5.92 -12.73 23.01
CA GLU A 441 -7.05 -13.56 23.45
C GLU A 441 -7.64 -14.39 22.29
N THR A 442 -7.78 -13.77 21.12
CA THR A 442 -8.31 -14.41 19.91
C THR A 442 -7.35 -15.48 19.39
N ILE A 443 -6.04 -15.20 19.35
CA ILE A 443 -5.00 -16.15 18.94
C ILE A 443 -5.01 -17.40 19.83
N GLN A 444 -5.05 -17.21 21.16
CA GLN A 444 -5.05 -18.31 22.12
C GLN A 444 -6.34 -19.12 22.02
N LYS A 445 -7.50 -18.45 21.93
CA LYS A 445 -8.81 -19.11 21.82
C LYS A 445 -8.92 -19.95 20.54
N LEU A 446 -8.41 -19.44 19.42
CA LEU A 446 -8.40 -20.13 18.12
C LEU A 446 -7.22 -21.09 17.94
N LYS A 447 -6.29 -21.13 18.91
CA LYS A 447 -5.11 -22.00 18.92
C LYS A 447 -4.27 -21.86 17.66
N ILE A 448 -3.96 -20.64 17.25
CA ILE A 448 -3.22 -20.36 16.01
C ILE A 448 -1.76 -20.07 16.34
N PRO A 449 -0.78 -20.86 15.84
CA PRO A 449 0.62 -20.50 15.91
C PRO A 449 0.83 -19.11 15.31
N TYR A 450 1.32 -18.19 16.13
CA TYR A 450 1.52 -16.79 15.77
C TYR A 450 2.98 -16.41 16.00
N LEU A 451 3.70 -16.05 14.94
CA LEU A 451 5.14 -15.80 14.98
C LEU A 451 5.44 -14.32 14.74
N ILE A 452 6.13 -13.67 15.67
CA ILE A 452 6.41 -12.23 15.66
C ILE A 452 7.83 -11.98 15.11
N PRO A 453 7.97 -11.37 13.93
CA PRO A 453 9.25 -11.01 13.35
C PRO A 453 9.64 -9.56 13.60
N TRP A 454 8.86 -8.78 14.38
CA TRP A 454 9.17 -7.36 14.61
C TRP A 454 8.78 -6.85 15.99
N ALA A 455 7.49 -6.85 16.36
CA ALA A 455 7.05 -6.18 17.58
C ALA A 455 7.82 -6.61 18.85
N ALA A 456 8.30 -5.62 19.62
CA ALA A 456 9.19 -5.84 20.75
C ALA A 456 8.51 -5.88 22.13
N THR A 457 7.23 -5.49 22.20
CA THR A 457 6.47 -5.37 23.45
C THR A 457 6.60 -6.64 24.31
N ALA A 458 7.07 -6.49 25.55
CA ALA A 458 7.39 -7.61 26.43
C ALA A 458 6.21 -8.57 26.68
N GLY A 459 5.01 -8.02 26.86
CA GLY A 459 3.80 -8.77 27.18
C GLY A 459 3.17 -9.54 26.01
N LEU A 460 3.77 -9.52 24.81
CA LEU A 460 3.24 -10.29 23.67
C LEU A 460 3.45 -11.79 23.87
N VAL A 461 4.67 -12.16 24.29
CA VAL A 461 5.03 -13.54 24.62
C VAL A 461 4.72 -13.83 26.10
N ASN A 462 5.12 -12.93 27.01
CA ASN A 462 4.84 -13.06 28.45
C ASN A 462 3.42 -12.58 28.79
N ASN A 463 2.43 -13.26 28.24
CA ASN A 463 1.02 -12.84 28.22
C ASN A 463 0.14 -13.53 29.29
N GLY A 464 0.72 -14.39 30.12
CA GLY A 464 0.03 -15.08 31.22
C GLY A 464 -0.67 -16.39 30.84
N TYR A 465 -0.69 -16.76 29.56
CA TYR A 465 -1.21 -18.06 29.11
C TYR A 465 -0.14 -19.14 29.26
N LYS A 466 -0.49 -20.25 29.94
CA LYS A 466 0.40 -21.42 30.05
C LYS A 466 0.53 -22.19 28.74
N ASP A 467 -0.59 -22.34 28.03
CA ASP A 467 -0.61 -22.95 26.70
C ASP A 467 -0.55 -21.82 25.65
N ASN A 468 0.66 -21.32 25.41
CA ASN A 468 0.89 -20.11 24.63
C ASN A 468 1.15 -20.43 23.16
N TYR A 469 0.41 -19.83 22.23
CA TYR A 469 0.60 -20.03 20.79
C TYR A 469 1.45 -18.93 20.12
N ILE A 470 1.98 -17.97 20.90
CA ILE A 470 2.74 -16.83 20.40
C ILE A 470 4.24 -17.06 20.59
N PHE A 471 5.00 -16.90 19.51
CA PHE A 471 6.45 -17.07 19.44
C PHE A 471 7.08 -15.81 18.83
N ARG A 472 8.32 -15.46 19.20
CA ARG A 472 8.98 -14.25 18.68
C ARG A 472 10.42 -14.51 18.25
N VAL A 473 10.71 -14.10 17.01
CA VAL A 473 12.06 -13.99 16.45
C VAL A 473 12.33 -12.51 16.23
N SER A 474 12.33 -11.76 17.32
CA SER A 474 12.57 -10.33 17.36
C SER A 474 13.05 -9.94 18.75
N ALA A 475 13.35 -8.66 18.96
CA ALA A 475 13.79 -8.16 20.25
C ALA A 475 12.67 -8.22 21.30
N ASN A 476 13.08 -8.29 22.56
CA ASN A 476 12.21 -8.29 23.72
C ASN A 476 12.49 -7.05 24.58
N ASP A 477 11.48 -6.20 24.80
CA ASP A 477 11.63 -4.97 25.59
C ASP A 477 12.14 -5.19 27.03
N ASN A 478 11.90 -6.37 27.63
CA ASN A 478 12.49 -6.72 28.93
C ASN A 478 14.03 -6.71 28.88
N ILE A 479 14.60 -6.96 27.70
CA ILE A 479 16.03 -6.98 27.42
C ILE A 479 16.46 -5.64 26.81
N VAL A 480 15.71 -5.10 25.83
CA VAL A 480 16.05 -3.87 25.11
C VAL A 480 16.12 -2.66 26.05
N ALA A 481 15.18 -2.50 26.98
CA ALA A 481 15.21 -1.38 27.92
C ALA A 481 16.50 -1.37 28.75
N ASN A 482 16.92 -2.54 29.25
CA ASN A 482 18.17 -2.70 29.99
C ASN A 482 19.40 -2.51 29.10
N PHE A 483 19.34 -2.96 27.84
CA PHE A 483 20.40 -2.79 26.86
C PHE A 483 20.63 -1.30 26.54
N LEU A 484 19.56 -0.55 26.25
CA LEU A 484 19.62 0.89 26.02
C LEU A 484 20.13 1.63 27.25
N ALA A 485 19.57 1.36 28.43
CA ALA A 485 20.02 1.95 29.68
C ALA A 485 21.51 1.66 29.96
N LYS A 486 21.97 0.42 29.74
CA LYS A 486 23.37 0.03 29.88
C LYS A 486 24.27 0.76 28.89
N TYR A 487 23.87 0.84 27.62
CA TYR A 487 24.63 1.54 26.58
C TYR A 487 24.75 3.03 26.91
N THR A 488 23.65 3.66 27.30
CA THR A 488 23.61 5.07 27.69
C THR A 488 24.56 5.35 28.85
N LEU A 489 24.51 4.55 29.93
CA LEU A 489 25.36 4.74 31.10
C LEU A 489 26.86 4.43 30.90
N LYS A 490 27.25 3.89 29.74
CA LYS A 490 28.68 3.81 29.36
C LYS A 490 29.23 5.14 28.87
N LYS A 491 28.37 6.04 28.37
CA LYS A 491 28.75 7.27 27.67
C LYS A 491 28.25 8.54 28.35
N TYR A 492 27.16 8.43 29.10
CA TYR A 492 26.41 9.55 29.67
C TYR A 492 26.01 9.24 31.12
N ASN A 493 25.75 10.28 31.93
CA ASN A 493 25.48 10.15 33.36
C ASN A 493 24.06 10.57 33.75
N LYS A 494 23.44 11.47 33.00
CA LYS A 494 22.17 12.11 33.33
C LYS A 494 21.20 12.03 32.14
N PRO A 495 20.65 10.84 31.83
CA PRO A 495 19.74 10.69 30.72
C PRO A 495 18.39 11.34 31.01
N ALA A 496 17.83 12.07 30.04
CA ALA A 496 16.39 12.28 29.94
C ALA A 496 15.75 11.10 29.20
N ILE A 497 14.52 10.74 29.54
CA ILE A 497 13.75 9.71 28.82
C ILE A 497 12.50 10.36 28.22
N ILE A 498 12.30 10.18 26.92
CA ILE A 498 11.07 10.56 26.21
C ILE A 498 10.42 9.34 25.56
N VAL A 499 9.16 9.07 25.89
CA VAL A 499 8.44 7.90 25.37
C VAL A 499 7.04 8.26 24.88
N VAL A 500 6.55 7.52 23.88
CA VAL A 500 5.15 7.57 23.46
C VAL A 500 4.22 7.01 24.56
N ASN A 501 3.05 7.61 24.73
CA ASN A 501 2.01 7.20 25.67
C ASN A 501 1.28 5.95 25.16
N SER A 502 1.96 4.81 25.26
CA SER A 502 1.41 3.50 24.91
C SER A 502 1.95 2.44 25.87
N VAL A 503 1.39 1.23 25.83
CA VAL A 503 1.92 0.08 26.59
C VAL A 503 3.41 -0.12 26.30
N TRP A 504 3.82 0.02 25.03
CA TRP A 504 5.21 -0.08 24.59
C TRP A 504 6.11 0.98 25.23
N GLY A 505 5.75 2.27 25.14
CA GLY A 505 6.57 3.36 25.68
C GLY A 505 6.59 3.40 27.20
N ARG A 506 5.43 3.24 27.86
CA ARG A 506 5.31 3.22 29.33
C ARG A 506 6.09 2.07 29.96
N ASN A 507 6.07 0.88 29.34
CA ASN A 507 6.82 -0.26 29.85
C ASN A 507 8.33 -0.05 29.72
N ASN A 508 8.80 0.45 28.58
CA ASN A 508 10.21 0.80 28.40
C ASN A 508 10.69 1.82 29.42
N LEU A 509 9.92 2.89 29.64
CA LEU A 509 10.21 3.90 30.67
C LEU A 509 10.33 3.27 32.07
N LYS A 510 9.35 2.44 32.47
CA LYS A 510 9.37 1.74 33.75
C LYS A 510 10.64 0.88 33.92
N LEU A 511 10.98 0.08 32.91
CA LEU A 511 12.12 -0.83 32.95
C LEU A 511 13.47 -0.07 33.01
N MET A 512 13.62 0.99 32.22
CA MET A 512 14.82 1.84 32.26
C MET A 512 14.98 2.54 33.61
N LYS A 513 13.90 3.08 34.18
CA LYS A 513 13.92 3.67 35.54
C LYS A 513 14.31 2.66 36.61
N GLN A 514 13.80 1.42 36.51
CA GLN A 514 14.22 0.36 37.42
C GLN A 514 15.72 0.02 37.27
N TYR A 515 16.25 0.05 36.05
CA TYR A 515 17.67 -0.17 35.78
C TYR A 515 18.56 0.93 36.39
N PHE A 516 18.14 2.20 36.25
CA PHE A 516 18.83 3.36 36.83
C PHE A 516 18.76 3.38 38.36
N LYS A 517 17.57 3.14 38.93
CA LYS A 517 17.38 3.08 40.38
C LYS A 517 18.27 2.03 41.05
N LYS A 518 18.42 0.85 40.44
CA LYS A 518 19.34 -0.21 40.93
C LYS A 518 20.81 0.20 40.97
N ARG A 519 21.18 1.31 40.32
CA ARG A 519 22.53 1.87 40.25
C ARG A 519 22.64 3.25 40.91
N ASN A 520 21.62 3.65 41.68
CA ASN A 520 21.54 4.98 42.32
C ASN A 520 21.65 6.15 41.33
N ILE A 521 21.12 5.97 40.12
CA ILE A 521 21.04 7.02 39.10
C ILE A 521 19.57 7.42 38.97
N THR A 522 19.33 8.73 38.86
CA THR A 522 18.03 9.32 38.58
C THR A 522 18.09 9.97 37.20
N GLU A 523 17.06 9.74 36.37
CA GLU A 523 16.90 10.44 35.11
C GLU A 523 16.74 11.96 35.31
N ALA A 524 17.29 12.75 34.40
CA ALA A 524 17.23 14.22 34.45
C ALA A 524 15.83 14.76 34.12
N ALA A 525 15.09 14.06 33.27
CA ALA A 525 13.71 14.35 32.93
C ALA A 525 12.98 13.07 32.49
N GLU A 526 11.68 13.02 32.75
CA GLU A 526 10.75 11.99 32.26
C GLU A 526 9.65 12.66 31.47
N VAL A 527 9.57 12.36 30.18
CA VAL A 527 8.58 12.93 29.28
C VAL A 527 7.76 11.83 28.63
N VAL A 528 6.43 12.01 28.64
CA VAL A 528 5.50 11.13 27.94
C VAL A 528 4.59 11.93 27.03
N PHE A 529 4.59 11.59 25.73
CA PHE A 529 3.84 12.31 24.69
C PHE A 529 2.76 11.45 24.05
N ASN A 530 1.75 12.05 23.42
CA ASN A 530 0.70 11.28 22.74
C ASN A 530 1.01 11.08 21.24
N ARG A 531 0.64 9.92 20.69
CA ARG A 531 0.71 9.67 19.24
C ARG A 531 -0.16 10.69 18.49
N GLY A 532 0.30 11.17 17.34
CA GLY A 532 -0.39 12.18 16.54
C GLY A 532 -0.20 13.61 17.03
N GLN A 533 0.58 13.83 18.09
CA GLN A 533 0.90 15.18 18.58
C GLN A 533 1.64 16.01 17.51
N ASN A 534 1.26 17.27 17.37
CA ASN A 534 1.74 18.14 16.30
C ASN A 534 2.92 19.03 16.69
N SER A 535 3.07 19.39 17.96
CA SER A 535 4.22 20.12 18.50
C SER A 535 4.76 19.42 19.74
N PHE A 536 6.08 19.47 19.92
CA PHE A 536 6.81 18.91 21.05
C PHE A 536 7.57 19.99 21.84
N ASP A 537 7.25 21.28 21.63
CA ASP A 537 8.03 22.38 22.21
C ASP A 537 8.09 22.32 23.74
N LYS A 538 7.00 21.94 24.39
CA LYS A 538 6.93 21.81 25.85
C LYS A 538 7.85 20.70 26.34
N GLU A 539 7.70 19.52 25.75
CA GLU A 539 8.48 18.31 26.02
C GLU A 539 9.98 18.54 25.83
N ILE A 540 10.36 19.17 24.72
CA ILE A 540 11.76 19.48 24.43
C ILE A 540 12.29 20.56 25.37
N THR A 541 11.49 21.58 25.70
CA THR A 541 11.91 22.63 26.65
C THR A 541 12.15 22.05 28.04
N GLU A 542 11.32 21.13 28.51
CA GLU A 542 11.51 20.42 29.77
C GLU A 542 12.84 19.64 29.77
N ILE A 543 13.10 18.89 28.71
CA ILE A 543 14.35 18.12 28.56
C ILE A 543 15.57 19.04 28.52
N VAL A 544 15.54 20.12 27.73
CA VAL A 544 16.69 21.02 27.55
C VAL A 544 16.96 21.86 28.79
N ASN A 545 15.93 22.24 29.54
CA ASN A 545 16.08 22.98 30.81
C ASN A 545 16.46 22.09 31.99
N SER A 546 16.39 20.77 31.83
CA SER A 546 16.95 19.83 32.81
C SER A 546 18.49 19.78 32.74
N ASP A 547 19.11 19.04 33.66
CA ASP A 547 20.55 18.78 33.63
C ASP A 547 20.94 17.60 32.73
N ALA A 548 20.06 17.20 31.80
CA ALA A 548 20.26 16.06 30.91
C ALA A 548 21.52 16.20 30.03
N ASP A 549 22.31 15.14 29.90
CA ASP A 549 23.46 15.07 28.98
C ASP A 549 23.22 14.19 27.75
N CYS A 550 22.09 13.47 27.71
CA CYS A 550 21.59 12.76 26.54
C CYS A 550 20.07 12.52 26.63
N VAL A 551 19.45 12.07 25.55
CA VAL A 551 18.02 11.69 25.49
C VAL A 551 17.89 10.23 25.08
N ILE A 552 17.18 9.43 25.85
CA ILE A 552 16.70 8.10 25.43
C ILE A 552 15.29 8.25 24.85
N MET A 553 15.11 7.82 23.59
CA MET A 553 13.87 8.04 22.85
C MET A 553 13.19 6.72 22.45
N VAL A 554 11.91 6.58 22.82
CA VAL A 554 11.02 5.49 22.38
C VAL A 554 9.84 6.10 21.64
N ALA A 555 9.95 6.18 20.31
CA ALA A 555 9.01 6.89 19.45
C ALA A 555 8.83 6.18 18.10
N ASN A 556 7.70 6.48 17.45
CA ASN A 556 7.45 6.12 16.05
C ASN A 556 8.06 7.15 15.10
N PRO A 557 8.20 6.85 13.79
CA PRO A 557 8.95 7.71 12.86
C PRO A 557 8.41 9.15 12.75
N ILE A 558 7.09 9.35 12.81
CA ILE A 558 6.46 10.67 12.65
C ILE A 558 6.80 11.57 13.85
N GLU A 559 6.55 11.10 15.07
CA GLU A 559 6.83 11.88 16.27
C GLU A 559 8.34 12.07 16.47
N ALA A 560 9.14 11.05 16.19
CA ALA A 560 10.59 11.15 16.26
C ALA A 560 11.14 12.25 15.34
N SER A 561 10.59 12.43 14.14
CA SER A 561 11.03 13.48 13.21
C SER A 561 10.87 14.87 13.85
N LYS A 562 9.69 15.13 14.44
CA LYS A 562 9.38 16.38 15.14
C LYS A 562 10.23 16.57 16.40
N ILE A 563 10.50 15.49 17.16
CA ILE A 563 11.37 15.51 18.34
C ILE A 563 12.80 15.89 17.93
N LEU A 564 13.33 15.29 16.87
CA LEU A 564 14.67 15.56 16.35
C LEU A 564 14.82 17.04 15.93
N GLU A 565 13.86 17.57 15.16
CA GLU A 565 13.84 18.98 14.78
C GLU A 565 13.78 19.90 16.01
N GLY A 566 12.93 19.56 16.99
CA GLY A 566 12.83 20.29 18.25
C GLY A 566 14.14 20.35 19.01
N VAL A 567 14.85 19.21 19.15
CA VAL A 567 16.15 19.14 19.84
C VAL A 567 17.23 19.90 19.07
N LYS A 568 17.30 19.76 17.73
CA LYS A 568 18.26 20.45 16.87
C LYS A 568 18.14 21.98 16.99
N ASN A 569 16.93 22.52 17.10
CA ASN A 569 16.67 23.95 17.15
C ASN A 569 16.99 24.61 18.52
N ARG A 570 17.67 23.92 19.44
CA ARG A 570 18.01 24.42 20.77
C ARG A 570 19.53 24.56 20.93
N LYS A 571 19.96 25.51 21.78
CA LYS A 571 21.39 25.83 21.98
C LYS A 571 22.22 24.65 22.50
N LYS A 572 21.61 23.73 23.25
CA LYS A 572 22.24 22.52 23.77
C LYS A 572 21.80 21.34 22.91
N SER A 573 22.65 20.93 21.96
CA SER A 573 22.44 19.70 21.19
C SER A 573 22.71 18.50 22.10
N LEU A 574 21.72 17.62 22.26
CA LEU A 574 21.80 16.42 23.10
C LEU A 574 21.90 15.18 22.21
N PRO A 575 22.87 14.27 22.44
CA PRO A 575 22.88 12.96 21.80
C PRO A 575 21.60 12.19 22.07
N ILE A 576 21.08 11.51 21.04
CA ILE A 576 19.83 10.75 21.09
C ILE A 576 20.14 9.26 20.95
N ILE A 577 19.76 8.48 21.96
CA ILE A 577 19.81 7.03 22.00
C ILE A 577 18.40 6.51 21.77
N SER A 578 18.12 6.01 20.57
CA SER A 578 16.78 5.65 20.15
C SER A 578 16.55 4.14 20.12
N HIS A 579 15.34 3.74 20.51
CA HIS A 579 14.78 2.45 20.15
C HIS A 579 14.58 2.36 18.62
N TRP A 580 14.56 1.16 18.04
CA TRP A 580 14.36 0.94 16.60
C TRP A 580 13.02 1.39 16.02
N GLY A 581 12.07 1.89 16.83
CA GLY A 581 10.73 2.21 16.33
C GLY A 581 10.76 3.22 15.19
N ILE A 582 11.74 4.11 15.21
CA ILE A 582 11.97 5.13 14.18
C ILE A 582 12.38 4.53 12.82
N THR A 583 12.80 3.26 12.77
CA THR A 583 13.26 2.62 11.54
C THR A 583 12.14 1.88 10.81
N SER A 584 10.88 1.97 11.27
CA SER A 584 9.75 1.29 10.64
C SER A 584 9.17 2.01 9.42
N GLY A 585 9.59 3.25 9.17
CA GLY A 585 9.16 4.09 8.04
C GLY A 585 10.35 4.69 7.27
N ASP A 586 10.08 5.64 6.38
CA ASP A 586 11.12 6.31 5.56
C ASP A 586 11.84 7.44 6.33
N PHE A 587 12.29 7.13 7.54
CA PHE A 587 12.73 8.12 8.54
C PHE A 587 13.97 8.89 8.10
N PHE A 588 14.98 8.22 7.56
CA PHE A 588 16.20 8.90 7.11
C PHE A 588 15.91 9.93 6.03
N LYS A 589 15.18 9.56 4.97
CA LYS A 589 14.87 10.46 3.84
C LYS A 589 14.15 11.73 4.29
N LYS A 590 13.30 11.64 5.31
CA LYS A 590 12.57 12.80 5.86
C LYS A 590 13.41 13.67 6.80
N ASN A 591 14.51 13.14 7.34
CA ASN A 591 15.29 13.78 8.41
C ASN A 591 16.79 13.88 8.08
N GLU A 592 17.18 13.73 6.81
CA GLU A 592 18.58 13.59 6.40
C GLU A 592 19.46 14.71 6.96
N GLU A 593 19.04 15.96 6.77
CA GLU A 593 19.78 17.14 7.24
C GLU A 593 19.83 17.22 8.77
N THR A 594 18.74 16.88 9.45
CA THR A 594 18.70 16.87 10.92
C THR A 594 19.57 15.76 11.51
N ILE A 595 19.60 14.58 10.89
CA ILE A 595 20.42 13.44 11.31
C ILE A 595 21.92 13.73 11.12
N LYS A 596 22.31 14.47 10.07
CA LYS A 596 23.72 14.87 9.86
C LYS A 596 24.27 15.76 10.98
N GLU A 597 23.40 16.49 11.67
CA GLU A 597 23.77 17.45 12.72
C GLU A 597 23.58 16.92 14.15
N LEU A 598 22.90 15.78 14.32
CA LEU A 598 22.63 15.16 15.63
C LEU A 598 23.41 13.85 15.80
N ASP A 599 23.91 13.61 17.02
CA ASP A 599 24.43 12.28 17.38
C ASP A 599 23.25 11.34 17.68
N LEU A 600 22.79 10.62 16.65
CA LEU A 600 21.71 9.64 16.74
C LEU A 600 22.26 8.21 16.70
N SER A 601 22.09 7.49 17.81
CA SER A 601 22.39 6.06 17.92
C SER A 601 21.09 5.26 18.04
N ILE A 602 20.96 4.16 17.30
CA ILE A 602 19.70 3.41 17.18
C ILE A 602 19.96 1.93 17.46
N PHE A 603 19.15 1.33 18.34
CA PHE A 603 19.19 -0.11 18.58
C PHE A 603 18.83 -0.92 17.32
N GLN A 604 19.54 -2.02 17.05
CA GLN A 604 19.27 -2.97 15.96
C GLN A 604 19.59 -4.42 16.36
N THR A 605 19.00 -5.38 15.64
CA THR A 605 19.31 -6.83 15.73
C THR A 605 19.95 -7.38 14.47
N PHE A 606 19.76 -6.75 13.31
CA PHE A 606 20.31 -7.22 12.04
C PHE A 606 20.59 -6.07 11.06
N SER A 607 21.58 -6.23 10.19
CA SER A 607 21.85 -5.34 9.06
C SER A 607 22.55 -6.11 7.95
N PHE A 608 22.20 -5.85 6.69
CA PHE A 608 22.88 -6.43 5.53
C PHE A 608 24.30 -5.88 5.34
N ASP A 609 24.63 -4.77 5.99
CA ASP A 609 25.98 -4.19 5.99
C ASP A 609 26.91 -4.82 7.04
N ASN A 610 26.40 -5.74 7.86
CA ASN A 610 27.22 -6.50 8.82
C ASN A 610 28.01 -7.62 8.14
N LYS A 611 28.92 -8.24 8.88
CA LYS A 611 29.54 -9.51 8.46
C LYS A 611 28.48 -10.61 8.41
N LEU A 612 27.93 -10.84 7.20
CA LEU A 612 26.90 -11.85 6.95
C LEU A 612 27.49 -13.28 6.97
N ASN A 613 26.74 -14.20 7.56
CA ASN A 613 26.96 -15.64 7.38
C ASN A 613 26.54 -16.09 5.96
N VAL A 614 26.74 -17.37 5.63
CA VAL A 614 26.43 -17.91 4.28
C VAL A 614 24.96 -17.70 3.90
N LYS A 615 24.03 -17.94 4.84
CA LYS A 615 22.60 -17.74 4.57
C LYS A 615 22.22 -16.27 4.45
N GLY A 616 22.83 -15.39 5.25
CA GLY A 616 22.64 -13.95 5.15
C GLY A 616 23.07 -13.39 3.79
N LYS A 617 24.20 -13.86 3.25
CA LYS A 617 24.64 -13.52 1.88
C LYS A 617 23.67 -14.03 0.83
N HIS A 618 23.21 -15.27 0.98
CA HIS A 618 22.22 -15.85 0.07
C HIS A 618 20.92 -15.04 0.06
N LEU A 619 20.39 -14.69 1.23
CA LEU A 619 19.19 -13.85 1.36
C LEU A 619 19.40 -12.49 0.68
N LEU A 620 20.55 -11.85 0.88
CA LEU A 620 20.88 -10.58 0.24
C LEU A 620 20.86 -10.70 -1.30
N ASP A 621 21.52 -11.72 -1.86
CA ASP A 621 21.58 -11.93 -3.31
C ASP A 621 20.19 -12.23 -3.89
N ARG A 622 19.39 -13.04 -3.19
CA ARG A 622 18.01 -13.34 -3.56
C ARG A 622 17.12 -12.10 -3.52
N TYR A 623 17.24 -11.27 -2.49
CA TYR A 623 16.50 -10.02 -2.37
C TYR A 623 16.84 -9.06 -3.50
N ARG A 624 18.15 -8.86 -3.77
CA ARG A 624 18.63 -8.00 -4.85
C ARG A 624 18.12 -8.43 -6.22
N THR A 625 18.17 -9.73 -6.49
CA THR A 625 17.69 -10.29 -7.76
C THR A 625 16.17 -10.15 -7.89
N LYS A 626 15.42 -10.43 -6.82
CA LYS A 626 13.95 -10.48 -6.87
C LYS A 626 13.31 -9.10 -6.97
N TYR A 627 13.84 -8.12 -6.25
CA TYR A 627 13.24 -6.79 -6.15
C TYR A 627 14.06 -5.72 -6.91
N SER A 628 14.92 -6.14 -7.84
CA SER A 628 15.78 -5.27 -8.66
C SER A 628 16.54 -4.22 -7.85
N VAL A 629 17.10 -4.65 -6.72
CA VAL A 629 17.87 -3.79 -5.82
C VAL A 629 19.36 -3.97 -6.11
N GLU A 630 20.04 -2.89 -6.49
CA GLU A 630 21.45 -2.97 -6.90
C GLU A 630 22.37 -3.15 -5.70
N LYS A 631 22.11 -2.51 -4.57
CA LYS A 631 23.04 -2.49 -3.43
C LYS A 631 22.32 -2.87 -2.15
N ALA A 632 23.00 -3.63 -1.28
CA ALA A 632 22.47 -4.04 0.04
C ALA A 632 21.89 -2.87 0.84
N LYS A 633 22.54 -1.73 0.70
CA LYS A 633 22.22 -0.47 1.34
C LYS A 633 20.81 0.05 0.98
N GLU A 634 20.31 -0.21 -0.23
CA GLU A 634 18.97 0.20 -0.67
C GLU A 634 17.83 -0.60 0.02
N ILE A 635 18.16 -1.66 0.77
CA ILE A 635 17.20 -2.51 1.47
C ILE A 635 16.78 -1.85 2.80
N LYS A 636 15.60 -1.23 2.78
CA LYS A 636 15.00 -0.62 3.98
C LYS A 636 14.54 -1.69 4.98
N SER A 637 14.59 -1.36 6.27
CA SER A 637 14.10 -2.21 7.37
C SER A 637 14.66 -3.64 7.34
N SER A 638 15.97 -3.79 7.11
CA SER A 638 16.65 -5.08 6.93
C SER A 638 16.32 -6.11 8.02
N THR A 639 16.16 -5.64 9.26
CA THR A 639 15.71 -6.43 10.41
C THR A 639 14.39 -7.18 10.16
N GLY A 640 13.40 -6.52 9.56
CA GLY A 640 12.12 -7.15 9.22
C GLY A 640 12.25 -8.23 8.15
N VAL A 641 13.12 -8.02 7.16
CA VAL A 641 13.41 -9.03 6.12
C VAL A 641 14.04 -10.27 6.74
N ALA A 642 15.11 -10.10 7.51
CA ALA A 642 15.87 -11.21 8.10
C ALA A 642 15.05 -11.99 9.13
N GLN A 643 14.33 -11.30 10.01
CA GLN A 643 13.51 -11.93 11.04
C GLN A 643 12.33 -12.69 10.44
N ALA A 644 11.63 -12.13 9.45
CA ALA A 644 10.55 -12.85 8.77
C ALA A 644 11.06 -14.06 7.97
N TYR A 645 12.23 -13.95 7.34
CA TYR A 645 12.86 -15.07 6.64
C TYR A 645 13.17 -16.24 7.59
N ASP A 646 13.81 -15.96 8.74
CA ASP A 646 14.09 -16.99 9.75
C ASP A 646 12.80 -17.56 10.36
N VAL A 647 11.77 -16.73 10.62
CA VAL A 647 10.45 -17.17 11.10
C VAL A 647 9.84 -18.21 10.18
N VAL A 648 9.83 -17.97 8.86
CA VAL A 648 9.24 -18.93 7.90
C VAL A 648 9.99 -20.25 7.90
N TYR A 649 11.32 -20.23 7.97
CA TYR A 649 12.10 -21.47 8.03
C TYR A 649 11.92 -22.25 9.33
N LEU A 650 11.82 -21.55 10.48
CA LEU A 650 11.52 -22.20 11.77
C LEU A 650 10.11 -22.81 11.77
N LEU A 651 9.13 -22.10 11.20
CA LEU A 651 7.79 -22.62 10.98
C LEU A 651 7.79 -23.83 10.05
N ALA A 652 8.55 -23.79 8.95
CA ALA A 652 8.67 -24.91 8.03
C ALA A 652 9.17 -26.18 8.72
N LEU A 653 10.24 -26.06 9.52
CA LEU A 653 10.74 -27.17 10.34
C LEU A 653 9.69 -27.71 11.32
N ALA A 654 8.89 -26.83 11.92
CA ALA A 654 7.82 -27.23 12.82
C ALA A 654 6.69 -27.98 12.08
N ILE A 655 6.29 -27.53 10.89
CA ILE A 655 5.28 -28.19 10.07
C ILE A 655 5.77 -29.58 9.62
N GLU A 656 7.03 -29.69 9.16
CA GLU A 656 7.63 -30.99 8.80
C GLU A 656 7.66 -31.94 9.99
N LYS A 657 8.10 -31.45 11.16
CA LYS A 657 8.15 -32.24 12.38
C LYS A 657 6.75 -32.64 12.88
N ALA A 658 5.75 -31.78 12.72
CA ALA A 658 4.36 -32.09 13.07
C ALA A 658 3.74 -33.12 12.11
N GLY A 659 4.19 -33.16 10.86
CA GLY A 659 3.65 -34.03 9.80
C GLY A 659 2.21 -33.70 9.40
N SER A 660 1.65 -32.58 9.87
CA SER A 660 0.29 -32.15 9.56
C SER A 660 0.13 -30.64 9.75
N LEU A 661 -0.99 -30.08 9.26
CA LEU A 661 -1.40 -28.71 9.55
C LEU A 661 -2.20 -28.58 10.86
N ASP A 662 -2.08 -29.55 11.76
CA ASP A 662 -2.72 -29.44 13.07
C ASP A 662 -1.97 -28.37 13.86
N LYS A 663 -2.66 -27.28 14.17
CA LYS A 663 -2.09 -26.08 14.77
C LYS A 663 -1.47 -26.36 16.15
N THR A 664 -2.03 -27.31 16.92
CA THR A 664 -1.48 -27.70 18.23
C THR A 664 -0.21 -28.52 18.05
N LYS A 665 -0.16 -29.44 17.07
CA LYS A 665 1.07 -30.16 16.74
C LYS A 665 2.16 -29.24 16.22
N ILE A 666 1.83 -28.24 15.40
CA ILE A 666 2.79 -27.22 14.92
C ILE A 666 3.34 -26.43 16.12
N LYS A 667 2.48 -25.95 17.01
CA LYS A 667 2.89 -25.25 18.25
C LYS A 667 3.84 -26.11 19.09
N ASN A 668 3.50 -27.37 19.35
CA ASN A 668 4.36 -28.28 20.11
C ASN A 668 5.68 -28.57 19.37
N ALA A 669 5.67 -28.61 18.04
CA ALA A 669 6.89 -28.77 17.24
C ALA A 669 7.79 -27.54 17.28
N LEU A 670 7.22 -26.32 17.32
CA LEU A 670 7.96 -25.07 17.52
C LEU A 670 8.71 -25.09 18.87
N GLU A 671 8.07 -25.54 19.94
CA GLU A 671 8.68 -25.69 21.28
C GLU A 671 9.79 -26.75 21.34
N ASN A 672 9.91 -27.59 20.31
CA ASN A 672 10.82 -28.74 20.26
C ASN A 672 11.66 -28.77 18.97
N LEU A 673 12.00 -27.61 18.40
CA LEU A 673 12.79 -27.55 17.18
C LEU A 673 14.21 -28.11 17.36
N PRO A 674 14.82 -28.68 16.30
CA PRO A 674 16.25 -28.94 16.31
C PRO A 674 17.04 -27.62 16.28
N ASN A 675 18.36 -27.71 16.49
CA ASN A 675 19.25 -26.60 16.21
C ASN A 675 19.12 -26.18 14.74
N TYR A 676 19.11 -24.87 14.48
CA TYR A 676 18.96 -24.33 13.14
C TYR A 676 19.90 -23.14 12.91
N GLN A 677 20.72 -23.22 11.86
CA GLN A 677 21.50 -22.07 11.41
C GLN A 677 20.58 -21.13 10.63
N GLY A 678 20.17 -20.01 11.21
CA GLY A 678 19.44 -18.94 10.53
C GLY A 678 20.34 -17.88 9.91
N VAL A 679 19.73 -16.84 9.34
CA VAL A 679 20.44 -15.65 8.83
C VAL A 679 20.90 -14.75 9.97
N ILE A 680 20.13 -14.70 11.07
CA ILE A 680 20.44 -13.84 12.23
C ILE A 680 21.50 -14.49 13.11
N LYS A 681 21.27 -15.75 13.50
CA LYS A 681 22.12 -16.50 14.42
C LYS A 681 22.02 -18.01 14.20
N ASN A 682 22.82 -18.77 14.94
CA ASN A 682 22.59 -20.19 15.14
C ASN A 682 21.63 -20.37 16.32
N TYR A 683 20.43 -20.90 16.06
CA TYR A 683 19.41 -21.16 17.08
C TYR A 683 19.69 -22.52 17.75
N THR A 684 19.70 -22.56 19.08
CA THR A 684 20.12 -23.75 19.84
C THR A 684 19.23 -24.05 21.06
N PRO A 685 18.03 -24.62 20.88
CA PRO A 685 17.05 -24.42 19.82
C PRO A 685 16.45 -22.98 19.85
N ALA A 686 15.52 -22.66 18.94
CA ALA A 686 14.92 -21.32 18.87
C ALA A 686 13.90 -21.04 19.99
N PHE A 687 13.16 -22.06 20.40
CA PHE A 687 12.12 -21.97 21.43
C PHE A 687 12.17 -23.20 22.34
N SER A 688 11.53 -23.10 23.49
CA SER A 688 11.26 -24.19 24.43
C SER A 688 9.85 -24.02 25.01
N THR A 689 9.36 -24.97 25.79
CA THR A 689 8.05 -24.86 26.47
C THR A 689 7.96 -23.70 27.46
N GLU A 690 9.09 -23.19 27.95
CA GLU A 690 9.15 -22.10 28.93
C GLU A 690 9.61 -20.77 28.31
N ASP A 691 10.16 -20.80 27.10
CA ASP A 691 10.73 -19.62 26.46
C ASP A 691 10.42 -19.60 24.96
N HIS A 692 9.61 -18.63 24.58
CA HIS A 692 9.12 -18.40 23.22
C HIS A 692 9.80 -17.18 22.57
N ASP A 693 10.87 -16.65 23.17
CA ASP A 693 11.73 -15.59 22.63
C ASP A 693 13.06 -16.14 22.08
N ALA A 694 13.26 -16.08 20.76
CA ALA A 694 14.44 -16.68 20.12
C ALA A 694 15.71 -15.81 20.17
N LEU A 695 15.56 -14.50 20.39
CA LEU A 695 16.66 -13.54 20.44
C LEU A 695 16.94 -13.09 21.87
N ASP A 696 18.21 -12.86 22.17
CA ASP A 696 18.67 -12.41 23.47
C ASP A 696 19.62 -11.21 23.34
N GLY A 697 20.07 -10.67 24.48
CA GLY A 697 20.89 -9.45 24.50
C GLY A 697 22.25 -9.55 23.79
N ARG A 698 22.70 -10.75 23.40
CA ARG A 698 23.92 -10.94 22.60
C ARG A 698 23.71 -10.64 21.12
N ASP A 699 22.46 -10.68 20.67
CA ASP A 699 22.08 -10.39 19.28
C ASP A 699 21.90 -8.87 19.05
N TYR A 700 22.05 -8.06 20.10
CA TYR A 700 21.68 -6.64 20.11
C TYR A 700 22.92 -5.76 19.93
N TYR A 701 22.82 -4.76 19.06
CA TYR A 701 23.88 -3.77 18.87
C TYR A 701 23.31 -2.37 18.61
N MET A 702 24.15 -1.35 18.74
CA MET A 702 23.79 0.02 18.37
C MET A 702 24.31 0.33 16.96
N ALA A 703 23.51 1.05 16.19
CA ALA A 703 23.79 1.48 14.82
C ALA A 703 23.62 3.00 14.68
N ARG A 704 24.10 3.56 13.58
CA ARG A 704 23.86 4.95 13.17
C ARG A 704 23.59 5.02 11.67
N TYR A 705 22.90 6.07 11.24
CA TYR A 705 22.79 6.34 9.80
C TYR A 705 24.14 6.81 9.24
N ASN A 706 24.59 6.23 8.14
CA ASN A 706 25.66 6.81 7.32
C ASN A 706 25.14 7.94 6.41
N LYS A 707 26.03 8.57 5.63
CA LYS A 707 25.67 9.70 4.76
C LYS A 707 24.62 9.34 3.72
N GLU A 708 24.53 8.07 3.36
CA GLU A 708 23.61 7.54 2.38
C GLU A 708 22.30 7.00 2.99
N GLY A 709 22.16 7.05 4.32
CA GLY A 709 20.91 6.70 5.00
C GLY A 709 20.77 5.29 5.53
N HIS A 710 21.88 4.59 5.72
CA HIS A 710 21.88 3.18 6.13
C HIS A 710 22.31 3.01 7.56
N LEU A 711 21.68 2.06 8.24
CA LEU A 711 22.02 1.69 9.61
C LEU A 711 23.24 0.79 9.63
N VAL A 712 24.37 1.39 9.96
CA VAL A 712 25.66 0.71 10.14
C VAL A 712 25.98 0.56 11.62
N PRO A 713 26.54 -0.57 12.08
CA PRO A 713 26.94 -0.74 13.48
C PRO A 713 27.89 0.36 13.95
N ILE A 714 27.69 0.77 15.19
CA ILE A 714 28.69 1.54 15.92
C ILE A 714 29.75 0.56 16.40
N THR A 715 30.92 0.61 15.77
CA THR A 715 32.11 -0.08 16.28
C THR A 715 32.75 0.85 17.32
N ASP A 716 32.85 0.40 18.57
CA ASP A 716 33.67 1.10 19.55
C ASP A 716 35.13 1.01 19.05
N LYS A 717 35.75 2.16 18.78
CA LYS A 717 37.17 2.26 18.47
C LYS A 717 38.01 2.21 19.74
#